data_AF-A0A453MUB1-F1
#
_entry.id   AF-A0A453MUB1-F1
#
_cell.length_a   1.000
_cell.length_b   1.000
_cell.length_c   1.000
_cell.angle_alpha   90.00
_cell.angle_beta   90.00
_cell.angle_gamma   90.00
#
_symmetry.space_group_name_H-M   'P 1'
#
loop_
_entity.id
_entity.type
_entity.pdbx_description
1 polymer ?
#
loop_
_entity_poly.entity_id
_entity_poly.type
_entity_poly.pdbx_seq_one_letter_code
_entity_poly.pdbx_strand_id
1 'polypeptide(L)'
;MRLLRGLQEVGVLELQTAQRSSLSRAHQFVNEWELKGMVVASFSLQLFLLFFSGFRKRYSSRVLSVLLWLAYLSADSLAVYILGRLTLRGGSGNNHLALFWAPFLLLHLGGQETMTAFSMEDNALWKRHLLSLVTQVPMATYVVSKQLRVDNDADQWLVAPMVLVFVAGTGKYAERIWALRRAGSVAPGTSRSTSKLVSRASNDAVWDTQGFYGQLRFVISKKQERNFEVILDVAAQAFKLSLHFLMDMTPSISLLPEDAKDIKQAVEVLQSSEDRVHMAYKLAEINLSLIYDYLYTKFGTRHFHMLPFCNVFHRIVALVLPSVALGLFVRGMTTGGRKGHVHDTDDVIICYMLLVGAVVLETCSIFMSFISSCWAYKTIISCSLTCPLCRDIPGAIAGLLWVARRLHPGNKGEWSAKMAQYNMIRGCIKEKQDTGLLRRAMRWVGIIGEPRAITHTSVSPELKKLILDKLLDIAATPRVQEWDIGVGKFRGQWAQWVVETKQDRANHDQVLQICNIQGLEFVSSVLLWHVVTDICLLATDDVAVDGDDEERLEDGGSSHHEDVQGSLSELRGPIRELSDYVMYLVADCGAMAGSEGHYVVTKGQKEVSRWLLEKHGGGSDDRKKVIEEIRDEDSSFFHENYYPVLDRARRVASDLLQVGEAGDRWELISAVWLEMLCYVAYNCGAAFHAKHLATGGEFVTHIKMLLFMVGVPFLRDVKESLFPEAGNIYS
;
A
#
# COMPACT_ATOMS: atom_id res chain seq x y z
N MET A 1 18.12 45.53 72.10
CA MET A 1 17.03 45.44 71.10
C MET A 1 17.50 45.58 69.64
N ARG A 2 18.33 46.56 69.24
CA ARG A 2 18.78 46.68 67.83
C ARG A 2 19.62 45.48 67.32
N LEU A 3 20.46 44.90 68.17
CA LEU A 3 21.26 43.70 67.85
C LEU A 3 20.41 42.45 67.60
N LEU A 4 19.29 42.29 68.31
CA LEU A 4 18.37 41.15 68.15
C LEU A 4 17.53 41.26 66.85
N ARG A 5 17.17 42.48 66.41
CA ARG A 5 16.52 42.68 65.10
C ARG A 5 17.46 42.39 63.93
N GLY A 6 18.73 42.78 64.02
CA GLY A 6 19.72 42.52 62.97
C GLY A 6 19.97 41.02 62.75
N LEU A 7 20.06 40.23 63.82
CA LEU A 7 20.24 38.77 63.71
C LEU A 7 19.00 38.06 63.13
N GLN A 8 17.80 38.57 63.41
CA GLN A 8 16.55 38.01 62.89
C GLN A 8 16.33 38.36 61.41
N GLU A 9 16.74 39.55 60.96
CA GLU A 9 16.73 39.91 59.53
C GLU A 9 17.77 39.13 58.72
N VAL A 10 18.97 38.91 59.25
CA VAL A 10 20.01 38.10 58.59
C VAL A 10 19.59 36.64 58.45
N GLY A 11 19.00 36.04 59.50
CA GLY A 11 18.51 34.66 59.43
C GLY A 11 17.35 34.46 58.43
N VAL A 12 16.48 35.45 58.27
CA VAL A 12 15.39 35.42 57.26
C VAL A 12 15.94 35.59 55.83
N LEU A 13 16.96 36.44 55.65
CA LEU A 13 17.66 36.59 54.37
C LEU A 13 18.41 35.31 53.97
N GLU A 14 19.08 34.64 54.90
CA GLU A 14 19.76 33.36 54.65
C GLU A 14 18.78 32.23 54.30
N LEU A 15 17.63 32.16 54.96
CA LEU A 15 16.58 31.19 54.62
C LEU A 15 15.95 31.46 53.25
N GLN A 16 15.67 32.73 52.90
CA GLN A 16 15.13 33.10 51.58
C GLN A 16 16.13 32.86 50.45
N THR A 17 17.42 33.10 50.69
CA THR A 17 18.49 32.82 49.71
C THR A 17 18.72 31.32 49.55
N ALA A 18 18.70 30.55 50.64
CA ALA A 18 18.75 29.08 50.58
C ALA A 18 17.55 28.50 49.81
N GLN A 19 16.33 28.99 50.06
CA GLN A 19 15.12 28.54 49.37
C GLN A 19 15.10 28.95 47.88
N ARG A 20 15.56 30.16 47.54
CA ARG A 20 15.76 30.55 46.13
C ARG A 20 16.81 29.70 45.44
N SER A 21 17.89 29.34 46.14
CA SER A 21 18.96 28.47 45.61
C SER A 21 18.51 27.03 45.38
N SER A 22 17.58 26.51 46.19
CA SER A 22 17.03 25.16 46.03
C SER A 22 16.01 25.12 44.90
N LEU A 23 15.18 26.17 44.76
CA LEU A 23 14.22 26.30 43.65
C LEU A 23 14.95 26.49 42.31
N SER A 24 16.03 27.28 42.27
CA SER A 24 16.83 27.44 41.06
C SER A 24 17.54 26.14 40.67
N ARG A 25 18.07 25.38 41.64
CA ARG A 25 18.67 24.05 41.41
C ARG A 25 17.64 23.03 40.93
N ALA A 26 16.45 22.99 41.53
CA ALA A 26 15.38 22.10 41.10
C ALA A 26 14.89 22.46 39.68
N HIS A 27 14.76 23.74 39.36
CA HIS A 27 14.38 24.19 38.03
C HIS A 27 15.47 23.89 36.98
N GLN A 28 16.75 24.02 37.32
CA GLN A 28 17.86 23.61 36.46
C GLN A 28 17.88 22.09 36.23
N PHE A 29 17.71 21.30 37.29
CA PHE A 29 17.65 19.84 37.21
C PHE A 29 16.50 19.35 36.33
N VAL A 30 15.29 19.88 36.52
CA VAL A 30 14.12 19.55 35.67
C VAL A 30 14.40 19.91 34.21
N ASN A 31 15.00 21.08 33.97
CA ASN A 31 15.36 21.52 32.63
C ASN A 31 16.41 20.63 31.95
N GLU A 32 17.42 20.15 32.68
CA GLU A 32 18.45 19.25 32.15
C GLU A 32 17.90 17.86 31.81
N TRP A 33 17.14 17.27 32.72
CA TRP A 33 16.47 15.98 32.51
C TRP A 33 15.41 16.03 31.40
N GLU A 34 14.72 17.15 31.25
CA GLU A 34 13.78 17.38 30.14
C GLU A 34 14.46 17.19 28.78
N LEU A 35 15.65 17.80 28.58
CA LEU A 35 16.35 17.73 27.30
C LEU A 35 16.96 16.34 27.04
N LYS A 36 17.57 15.73 28.07
CA LYS A 36 18.08 14.35 28.02
C LYS A 36 16.94 13.37 27.66
N GLY A 37 15.79 13.48 28.32
CA GLY A 37 14.61 12.67 28.05
C GLY A 37 14.06 12.84 26.64
N MET A 38 14.05 14.06 26.10
CA MET A 38 13.61 14.34 24.74
C MET A 38 14.54 13.73 23.67
N VAL A 39 15.85 13.75 23.88
CA VAL A 39 16.81 13.12 22.96
C VAL A 39 16.62 11.60 22.93
N VAL A 40 16.45 10.97 24.09
CA VAL A 40 16.14 9.53 24.19
C VAL A 40 14.81 9.22 23.52
N ALA A 41 13.77 10.01 23.76
CA ALA A 41 12.47 9.85 23.10
C ALA A 41 12.58 9.98 21.57
N SER A 42 13.38 10.94 21.07
CA SER A 42 13.67 11.08 19.64
C SER A 42 14.30 9.81 19.08
N PHE A 43 15.29 9.23 19.76
CA PHE A 43 15.90 7.97 19.38
C PHE A 43 14.92 6.78 19.43
N SER A 44 14.06 6.70 20.46
CA SER A 44 13.03 5.65 20.57
C SER A 44 12.02 5.71 19.42
N LEU A 45 11.63 6.91 18.97
CA LEU A 45 10.77 7.08 17.80
C LEU A 45 11.44 6.54 16.53
N GLN A 46 12.74 6.81 16.34
CA GLN A 46 13.51 6.27 15.21
C GLN A 46 13.58 4.74 15.24
N LEU A 47 13.79 4.16 16.43
CA LEU A 47 13.79 2.71 16.62
C LEU A 47 12.42 2.09 16.28
N PHE A 48 11.35 2.72 16.76
CA PHE A 48 9.99 2.28 16.46
C PHE A 48 9.70 2.33 14.94
N LEU A 49 10.04 3.43 14.28
CA LEU A 49 9.84 3.56 12.84
C LEU A 49 10.65 2.52 12.04
N LEU A 50 11.87 2.19 12.48
CA LEU A 50 12.71 1.20 11.79
C LEU A 50 12.07 -0.19 11.77
N PHE A 51 11.59 -0.65 12.93
CA PHE A 51 11.05 -2.01 13.04
C PHE A 51 9.62 -2.12 12.55
N PHE A 52 8.78 -1.11 12.79
CA PHE A 52 7.34 -1.25 12.57
C PHE A 52 6.87 -0.77 11.20
N SER A 53 7.60 0.13 10.52
CA SER A 53 7.11 0.70 9.26
C SER A 53 7.02 -0.34 8.14
N GLY A 54 7.96 -1.29 8.06
CA GLY A 54 7.96 -2.33 7.03
C GLY A 54 6.76 -3.28 7.09
N PHE A 55 6.04 -3.33 8.23
CA PHE A 55 4.85 -4.16 8.39
C PHE A 55 3.60 -3.54 7.75
N ARG A 56 3.53 -2.22 7.59
CA ARG A 56 2.33 -1.54 7.06
C ARG A 56 1.98 -1.95 5.62
N LYS A 57 2.98 -2.41 4.86
CA LYS A 57 2.82 -2.95 3.51
C LYS A 57 2.08 -4.30 3.52
N ARG A 58 2.31 -5.11 4.55
CA ARG A 58 1.83 -6.50 4.65
C ARG A 58 0.61 -6.68 5.55
N TYR A 59 0.36 -5.74 6.46
CA TYR A 59 -0.70 -5.88 7.45
C TYR A 59 -1.61 -4.65 7.42
N SER A 60 -2.90 -4.89 7.21
CA SER A 60 -3.94 -3.89 7.38
C SER A 60 -4.33 -3.80 8.85
N SER A 61 -3.72 -2.87 9.58
CA SER A 61 -4.04 -2.60 10.99
C SER A 61 -4.17 -1.10 11.23
N ARG A 62 -5.38 -0.68 11.65
CA ARG A 62 -5.66 0.72 11.97
C ARG A 62 -4.81 1.22 13.14
N VAL A 63 -4.61 0.39 14.18
CA VAL A 63 -3.78 0.72 15.34
C VAL A 63 -2.33 0.95 14.92
N LEU A 64 -1.76 0.04 14.12
CA LEU A 64 -0.40 0.20 13.61
C LEU A 64 -0.26 1.47 12.76
N SER A 65 -1.24 1.74 11.89
CA SER A 65 -1.25 2.93 11.03
C SER A 65 -1.25 4.22 11.86
N VAL A 66 -2.09 4.32 12.89
CA VAL A 66 -2.15 5.49 13.80
C VAL A 66 -0.86 5.66 14.58
N LEU A 67 -0.29 4.58 15.14
CA LEU A 67 0.97 4.65 15.87
C LEU A 67 2.14 5.07 14.97
N LEU A 68 2.22 4.53 13.74
CA LEU A 68 3.23 4.93 12.76
C LEU A 68 3.06 6.39 12.34
N TRP A 69 1.82 6.85 12.14
CA TRP A 69 1.52 8.24 11.82
C TRP A 69 1.98 9.20 12.93
N LEU A 70 1.63 8.90 14.18
CA LEU A 70 2.07 9.68 15.34
C LEU A 70 3.59 9.70 15.47
N ALA A 71 4.24 8.54 15.33
CA ALA A 71 5.68 8.45 15.42
C ALA A 71 6.39 9.21 14.30
N TYR A 72 5.86 9.13 13.06
CA TYR A 72 6.39 9.85 11.91
C TYR A 72 6.38 11.37 12.11
N LEU A 73 5.23 11.91 12.54
CA LEU A 73 5.08 13.35 12.78
C LEU A 73 5.88 13.83 13.99
N SER A 74 5.93 13.01 15.04
CA SER A 74 6.66 13.33 16.27
C SER A 74 8.17 13.31 16.07
N ALA A 75 8.69 12.41 15.22
CA ALA A 75 10.13 12.24 15.02
C ALA A 75 10.81 13.53 14.50
N ASP A 76 10.22 14.16 13.48
CA ASP A 76 10.76 15.38 12.88
C ASP A 76 10.55 16.60 13.80
N SER A 77 9.35 16.75 14.36
CA SER A 77 9.01 17.90 15.23
C SER A 77 9.85 17.92 16.51
N LEU A 78 10.02 16.76 17.16
CA LEU A 78 10.83 16.63 18.36
C LEU A 78 12.31 16.95 18.07
N ALA A 79 12.85 16.47 16.95
CA ALA A 79 14.24 16.72 16.60
C ALA A 79 14.53 18.21 16.33
N VAL A 80 13.63 18.91 15.61
CA VAL A 80 13.73 20.36 15.39
C VAL A 80 13.58 21.14 16.70
N TYR A 81 12.63 20.74 17.56
CA TYR A 81 12.43 21.39 18.85
C TYR A 81 13.68 21.29 19.75
N ILE A 82 14.28 20.11 19.87
CA ILE A 82 15.51 19.91 20.64
C ILE A 82 16.64 20.77 20.07
N LEU A 83 16.81 20.80 18.74
CA LEU A 83 17.84 21.61 18.10
C LEU A 83 17.64 23.11 18.35
N GLY A 84 16.39 23.58 18.34
CA GLY A 84 16.04 24.96 18.71
C GLY A 84 16.32 25.28 20.18
N ARG A 85 16.06 24.34 21.09
CA ARG A 85 16.37 24.51 22.52
C ARG A 85 17.88 24.57 22.78
N LEU A 86 18.66 23.80 22.02
CA LEU A 86 20.11 23.80 22.10
C LEU A 86 20.71 25.15 21.71
N THR A 87 20.10 25.89 20.79
CA THR A 87 20.61 27.21 20.37
C THR A 87 20.38 28.28 21.43
N LEU A 88 19.26 28.19 22.16
CA LEU A 88 18.87 29.13 23.22
C LEU A 88 19.66 28.92 24.51
N ARG A 89 19.96 27.67 24.88
CA ARG A 89 20.61 27.34 26.16
C ARG A 89 22.12 27.59 26.22
N GLY A 90 22.77 27.88 25.08
CA GLY A 90 24.23 27.99 24.97
C GLY A 90 24.86 29.24 25.61
N GLY A 91 24.52 29.59 26.84
CA GLY A 91 25.11 30.74 27.56
C GLY A 91 25.24 30.59 29.07
N SER A 92 24.78 29.49 29.68
CA SER A 92 24.82 29.30 31.14
C SER A 92 24.86 27.82 31.52
N GLY A 93 26.06 27.21 31.56
CA GLY A 93 26.27 25.88 32.14
C GLY A 93 27.14 24.95 31.28
N ASN A 94 28.01 24.19 31.95
CA ASN A 94 29.00 23.21 31.43
C ASN A 94 28.39 22.03 30.64
N ASN A 95 27.59 22.29 29.61
CA ASN A 95 26.91 21.24 28.87
C ASN A 95 27.70 20.86 27.61
N HIS A 96 28.84 20.17 27.82
CA HIS A 96 29.64 19.55 26.74
C HIS A 96 28.81 18.58 25.85
N LEU A 97 27.63 18.16 26.31
CA LEU A 97 26.59 17.36 25.65
C LEU A 97 26.09 17.88 24.29
N ALA A 98 25.97 19.21 24.15
CA ALA A 98 25.37 19.82 22.96
C ALA A 98 26.16 19.53 21.67
N LEU A 99 27.46 19.23 21.81
CA LEU A 99 28.39 18.97 20.72
C LEU A 99 28.01 17.73 19.90
N PHE A 100 27.50 16.66 20.56
CA PHE A 100 27.08 15.43 19.89
C PHE A 100 25.59 15.41 19.55
N TRP A 101 24.74 16.01 20.39
CA TRP A 101 23.31 15.96 20.16
C TRP A 101 22.90 16.65 18.86
N ALA A 102 23.49 17.80 18.51
CA ALA A 102 23.16 18.47 17.25
C ALA A 102 23.41 17.59 15.99
N PRO A 103 24.61 16.98 15.81
CA PRO A 103 24.84 15.97 14.76
C PRO A 103 23.86 14.79 14.79
N PHE A 104 23.55 14.23 15.97
CA PHE A 104 22.61 13.11 16.08
C PHE A 104 21.18 13.50 15.72
N LEU A 105 20.74 14.72 16.04
CA LEU A 105 19.44 15.22 15.64
C LEU A 105 19.36 15.39 14.11
N LEU A 106 20.45 15.80 13.44
CA LEU A 106 20.51 15.75 11.97
C LEU A 106 20.40 14.32 11.44
N LEU A 107 21.05 13.35 12.10
CA LEU A 107 20.92 11.93 11.76
C LEU A 107 19.48 11.43 11.91
N HIS A 108 18.78 11.84 12.98
CA HIS A 108 17.36 11.51 13.22
C HIS A 108 16.44 12.17 12.18
N LEU A 109 16.67 13.44 11.83
CA LEU A 109 15.94 14.14 10.76
C LEU A 109 16.14 13.48 9.39
N GLY A 110 17.28 12.81 9.23
CA GLY A 110 17.54 11.88 8.14
C GLY A 110 16.45 10.82 7.95
N GLY A 111 15.77 10.40 9.02
CA GLY A 111 14.73 9.37 8.99
C GLY A 111 15.26 7.97 8.65
N GLN A 112 14.42 6.96 8.92
CA GLN A 112 14.76 5.56 8.68
C GLN A 112 14.72 5.17 7.20
N GLU A 113 15.43 4.11 6.82
CA GLU A 113 15.42 3.63 5.43
C GLU A 113 14.09 2.98 5.04
N THR A 114 13.42 2.39 6.03
CA THR A 114 12.13 1.69 5.91
C THR A 114 10.93 2.61 5.72
N MET A 115 11.09 3.93 5.89
CA MET A 115 10.01 4.90 5.67
C MET A 115 10.54 6.30 5.34
N THR A 116 10.29 6.77 4.12
CA THR A 116 10.57 8.16 3.69
C THR A 116 9.35 9.06 3.85
N ALA A 117 8.20 8.55 3.41
CA ALA A 117 6.92 9.24 3.38
C ALA A 117 5.84 8.41 4.08
N PHE A 118 4.95 9.08 4.84
CA PHE A 118 3.79 8.40 5.39
C PHE A 118 2.71 8.24 4.32
N SER A 119 2.47 9.27 3.51
CA SER A 119 1.54 9.22 2.39
C SER A 119 2.16 9.80 1.11
N MET A 120 1.49 9.63 -0.04
CA MET A 120 2.03 10.13 -1.31
C MET A 120 2.10 11.67 -1.34
N GLU A 121 1.23 12.34 -0.60
CA GLU A 121 1.22 13.80 -0.45
C GLU A 121 2.51 14.31 0.20
N ASP A 122 3.09 13.57 1.15
CA ASP A 122 4.38 13.92 1.77
C ASP A 122 5.51 13.98 0.73
N ASN A 123 5.48 13.08 -0.28
CA ASN A 123 6.44 13.10 -1.38
C ASN A 123 6.32 14.39 -2.22
N ALA A 124 5.09 14.82 -2.51
CA ALA A 124 4.84 16.06 -3.25
C ALA A 124 5.35 17.31 -2.48
N LEU A 125 5.38 17.22 -1.15
CA LEU A 125 5.81 18.28 -0.25
C LEU A 125 7.32 18.29 0.06
N TRP A 126 8.15 17.57 -0.70
CA TRP A 126 9.61 17.49 -0.51
C TRP A 126 10.32 18.85 -0.36
N LYS A 127 9.80 19.92 -0.98
CA LYS A 127 10.34 21.29 -0.85
C LYS A 127 10.28 21.81 0.59
N ARG A 128 9.30 21.38 1.40
CA ARG A 128 9.22 21.71 2.85
C ARG A 128 10.37 21.08 3.62
N HIS A 129 10.68 19.81 3.32
CA HIS A 129 11.84 19.14 3.91
C HIS A 129 13.17 19.76 3.44
N LEU A 130 13.26 20.22 2.19
CA LEU A 130 14.43 20.98 1.71
C LEU A 130 14.61 22.28 2.50
N LEU A 131 13.55 23.06 2.70
CA LEU A 131 13.61 24.28 3.51
C LEU A 131 14.04 23.97 4.95
N SER A 132 13.51 22.88 5.52
CA SER A 132 13.93 22.41 6.84
C SER A 132 15.43 22.08 6.87
N LEU A 133 15.97 21.31 5.91
CA LEU A 133 17.42 21.06 5.83
C LEU A 133 18.24 22.35 5.80
N VAL A 134 17.84 23.32 4.96
CA VAL A 134 18.54 24.61 4.81
C VAL A 134 18.50 25.44 6.10
N THR A 135 17.55 25.21 7.00
CA THR A 135 17.50 25.90 8.31
C THR A 135 18.18 25.10 9.42
N GLN A 136 17.97 23.78 9.48
CA GLN A 136 18.47 22.93 10.55
C GLN A 136 19.99 22.67 10.45
N VAL A 137 20.56 22.54 9.26
CA VAL A 137 22.01 22.35 9.11
C VAL A 137 22.78 23.56 9.62
N PRO A 138 22.47 24.82 9.23
CA PRO A 138 23.09 26.00 9.82
C PRO A 138 22.85 26.13 11.33
N MET A 139 21.66 25.77 11.82
CA MET A 139 21.35 25.76 13.26
C MET A 139 22.28 24.81 14.02
N ALA A 140 22.45 23.59 13.53
CA ALA A 140 23.39 22.62 14.08
C ALA A 140 24.85 23.09 13.97
N THR A 141 25.24 23.68 12.84
CA THR A 141 26.57 24.29 12.67
C THR A 141 26.81 25.41 13.68
N TYR A 142 25.81 26.26 13.96
CA TYR A 142 25.91 27.31 14.97
C TYR A 142 26.11 26.74 16.36
N VAL A 143 25.32 25.74 16.76
CA VAL A 143 25.46 25.05 18.07
C VAL A 143 26.85 24.47 18.23
N VAL A 144 27.31 23.70 17.23
CA VAL A 144 28.64 23.08 17.24
C VAL A 144 29.75 24.13 17.28
N SER A 145 29.67 25.16 16.43
CA SER A 145 30.70 26.22 16.34
C SER A 145 30.78 27.05 17.62
N LYS A 146 29.64 27.33 18.25
CA LYS A 146 29.59 28.07 19.51
C LYS A 146 30.19 27.24 20.65
N GLN A 147 29.86 25.95 20.74
CA GLN A 147 30.39 25.06 21.77
C GLN A 147 31.91 24.89 21.64
N LEU A 148 32.41 24.72 20.42
CA LEU A 148 33.85 24.65 20.13
C LEU A 148 34.63 25.92 20.51
N ARG A 149 33.98 27.10 20.58
CA ARG A 149 34.61 28.37 20.97
C ARG A 149 34.59 28.63 22.47
N VAL A 150 33.60 28.10 23.18
CA VAL A 150 33.45 28.27 24.64
C VAL A 150 34.41 27.35 25.38
N ASP A 151 34.56 26.12 24.89
CA ASP A 151 35.51 25.14 25.39
C ASP A 151 36.86 25.30 24.67
N ASN A 152 37.63 26.37 24.95
CA ASN A 152 38.93 26.59 24.29
C ASN A 152 39.98 25.47 24.56
N ASP A 153 39.74 24.62 25.56
CA ASP A 153 40.48 23.36 25.84
C ASP A 153 39.69 22.11 25.38
N ALA A 154 38.67 22.26 24.54
CA ALA A 154 37.83 21.17 24.06
C ALA A 154 38.70 20.02 23.60
N ASP A 155 38.56 18.91 24.33
CA ASP A 155 39.03 17.57 24.02
C ASP A 155 39.15 17.34 22.51
N GLN A 156 40.34 17.58 21.97
CA GLN A 156 40.63 17.49 20.52
C GLN A 156 40.24 16.12 19.93
N TRP A 157 40.11 15.11 20.80
CA TRP A 157 39.64 13.77 20.49
C TRP A 157 38.12 13.65 20.24
N LEU A 158 37.29 14.57 20.73
CA LEU A 158 35.82 14.59 20.53
C LEU A 158 35.40 15.22 19.19
N VAL A 159 36.24 16.08 18.62
CA VAL A 159 35.93 16.80 17.37
C VAL A 159 35.79 15.84 16.19
N ALA A 160 36.71 14.87 16.05
CA ALA A 160 36.69 13.93 14.93
C ALA A 160 35.42 13.04 14.90
N PRO A 161 35.02 12.36 16.00
CA PRO A 161 33.75 11.63 16.02
C PRO A 161 32.53 12.52 15.73
N MET A 162 32.50 13.74 16.27
CA MET A 162 31.42 14.71 16.01
C MET A 162 31.29 15.04 14.52
N VAL A 163 32.41 15.34 13.85
CA VAL A 163 32.42 15.66 12.41
C VAL A 163 31.92 14.48 11.58
N LEU A 164 32.33 13.25 11.91
CA LEU A 164 31.87 12.05 11.22
C LEU A 164 30.35 11.87 11.33
N VAL A 165 29.78 12.04 12.52
CA VAL A 165 28.32 11.95 12.74
C VAL A 165 27.60 13.11 12.05
N PHE A 166 28.18 14.32 12.04
CA PHE A 166 27.59 15.49 11.37
C PHE A 166 27.49 15.29 9.85
N VAL A 167 28.56 14.78 9.23
CA VAL A 167 28.59 14.45 7.79
C VAL A 167 27.61 13.33 7.48
N ALA A 168 27.59 12.26 8.28
CA ALA A 168 26.65 11.16 8.11
C ALA A 168 25.18 11.63 8.23
N GLY A 169 24.87 12.46 9.23
CA GLY A 169 23.53 13.01 9.45
C GLY A 169 23.06 13.92 8.32
N THR A 170 23.94 14.83 7.88
CA THR A 170 23.64 15.72 6.74
C THR A 170 23.41 14.92 5.45
N GLY A 171 24.25 13.91 5.19
CA GLY A 171 24.12 13.02 4.04
C GLY A 171 22.79 12.26 4.05
N LYS A 172 22.40 11.67 5.19
CA LYS A 172 21.12 10.96 5.33
C LYS A 172 19.91 11.87 5.17
N TYR A 173 20.00 13.11 5.64
CA TYR A 173 18.92 14.08 5.48
C TYR A 173 18.77 14.53 4.03
N ALA A 174 19.88 14.81 3.34
CA ALA A 174 19.87 15.09 1.91
C ALA A 174 19.32 13.90 1.10
N GLU A 175 19.68 12.67 1.47
CA GLU A 175 19.17 11.45 0.83
C GLU A 175 17.64 11.33 0.96
N ARG A 176 17.08 11.56 2.16
CA ARG A 176 15.62 11.54 2.38
C ARG A 176 14.93 12.53 1.44
N ILE A 177 15.45 13.75 1.32
CA ILE A 177 14.88 14.78 0.45
C ILE A 177 14.96 14.38 -1.02
N TRP A 178 16.08 13.78 -1.44
CA TRP A 178 16.23 13.27 -2.79
C TRP A 178 15.23 12.15 -3.10
N ALA A 179 15.04 11.20 -2.18
CA ALA A 179 14.06 10.12 -2.30
C ALA A 179 12.63 10.69 -2.43
N LEU A 180 12.22 11.58 -1.53
CA LEU A 180 10.92 12.27 -1.58
C LEU A 180 10.70 13.00 -2.90
N ARG A 181 11.72 13.72 -3.39
CA ARG A 181 11.65 14.44 -4.68
C ARG A 181 11.47 13.49 -5.86
N ARG A 182 12.16 12.34 -5.87
CA ARG A 182 12.05 11.34 -6.94
C ARG A 182 10.68 10.67 -6.95
N ALA A 183 10.21 10.22 -5.79
CA ALA A 183 8.86 9.67 -5.62
C ALA A 183 7.77 10.71 -5.95
N GLY A 184 7.94 11.96 -5.52
CA GLY A 184 7.01 13.04 -5.82
C GLY A 184 6.98 13.43 -7.31
N SER A 185 8.07 13.20 -8.06
CA SER A 185 8.13 13.54 -9.48
C SER A 185 7.30 12.63 -10.39
N VAL A 186 6.84 11.48 -9.89
CA VAL A 186 5.94 10.56 -10.61
C VAL A 186 4.47 10.70 -10.18
N ALA A 187 4.17 11.58 -9.22
CA ALA A 187 2.81 11.81 -8.75
C ALA A 187 2.02 12.72 -9.72
N PRO A 188 0.76 12.36 -10.06
CA PRO A 188 -0.13 13.24 -10.80
C PRO A 188 -0.33 14.58 -10.10
N GLY A 189 -0.49 15.66 -10.87
CA GLY A 189 -0.78 16.99 -10.33
C GLY A 189 0.42 17.75 -9.72
N THR A 190 1.64 17.20 -9.74
CA THR A 190 2.82 17.97 -9.36
C THR A 190 3.17 19.02 -10.43
N SER A 191 3.54 20.23 -9.99
CA SER A 191 3.71 21.46 -10.79
C SER A 191 4.69 21.41 -12.00
N ARG A 192 5.30 20.25 -12.30
CA ARG A 192 6.10 20.02 -13.51
C ARG A 192 5.26 19.30 -14.57
N SER A 193 4.59 20.09 -15.43
CA SER A 193 3.98 19.72 -16.73
C SER A 193 3.72 18.22 -16.89
N THR A 194 2.62 17.71 -16.32
CA THR A 194 2.17 16.32 -16.46
C THR A 194 2.29 15.80 -17.89
N SER A 195 2.02 16.65 -18.89
CA SER A 195 2.23 16.36 -20.31
C SER A 195 3.64 15.89 -20.67
N LYS A 196 4.70 16.46 -20.08
CA LYS A 196 6.10 16.03 -20.31
C LYS A 196 6.42 14.69 -19.65
N LEU A 197 5.73 14.36 -18.56
CA LEU A 197 5.88 13.06 -17.90
C LEU A 197 5.17 11.99 -18.72
N VAL A 198 3.92 12.25 -19.10
CA VAL A 198 3.12 11.39 -19.97
C VAL A 198 3.83 11.14 -21.31
N SER A 199 4.40 12.18 -21.94
CA SER A 199 5.13 12.00 -23.21
C SER A 199 6.37 11.13 -23.06
N ARG A 200 7.10 11.25 -21.93
CA ARG A 200 8.26 10.38 -21.64
C ARG A 200 7.82 8.95 -21.37
N ALA A 201 6.81 8.77 -20.51
CA ALA A 201 6.25 7.48 -20.19
C ALA A 201 5.76 6.76 -21.45
N SER A 202 5.09 7.47 -22.36
CA SER A 202 4.65 6.95 -23.66
C SER A 202 5.82 6.47 -24.53
N ASN A 203 6.89 7.26 -24.63
CA ASN A 203 8.06 6.88 -25.44
C ASN A 203 8.77 5.67 -24.86
N ASP A 204 8.94 5.65 -23.53
CA ASP A 204 9.59 4.55 -22.82
C ASP A 204 8.78 3.25 -22.92
N ALA A 205 7.45 3.37 -22.94
CA ALA A 205 6.57 2.23 -22.85
C ALA A 205 6.65 1.27 -24.04
N VAL A 206 6.98 1.72 -25.24
CA VAL A 206 7.09 0.83 -26.43
C VAL A 206 8.20 -0.20 -26.21
N TRP A 207 9.42 0.25 -25.94
CA TRP A 207 10.57 -0.63 -25.68
C TRP A 207 10.39 -1.45 -24.40
N ASP A 208 9.87 -0.84 -23.33
CA ASP A 208 9.65 -1.53 -22.07
C ASP A 208 8.59 -2.65 -22.21
N THR A 209 7.58 -2.47 -23.07
CA THR A 209 6.54 -3.47 -23.37
C THR A 209 7.14 -4.68 -24.06
N GLN A 210 7.90 -4.48 -25.14
CA GLN A 210 8.52 -5.58 -25.88
C GLN A 210 9.46 -6.41 -24.99
N GLY A 211 10.31 -5.73 -24.20
CA GLY A 211 11.21 -6.41 -23.26
C GLY A 211 10.46 -7.21 -22.20
N PHE A 212 9.41 -6.64 -21.62
CA PHE A 212 8.59 -7.30 -20.61
C PHE A 212 7.91 -8.57 -21.13
N TYR A 213 7.16 -8.49 -22.23
CA TYR A 213 6.40 -9.64 -22.75
C TYR A 213 7.32 -10.73 -23.33
N GLY A 214 8.45 -10.34 -23.93
CA GLY A 214 9.48 -11.27 -24.37
C GLY A 214 10.07 -12.08 -23.20
N GLN A 215 10.41 -11.41 -22.09
CA GLN A 215 10.92 -12.08 -20.90
C GLN A 215 9.85 -12.93 -20.21
N LEU A 216 8.61 -12.43 -20.11
CA LEU A 216 7.49 -13.18 -19.54
C LEU A 216 7.29 -14.51 -20.28
N ARG A 217 7.26 -14.46 -21.62
CA ARG A 217 7.17 -15.65 -22.47
C ARG A 217 8.35 -16.60 -22.27
N PHE A 218 9.58 -16.07 -22.18
CA PHE A 218 10.77 -16.89 -21.95
C PHE A 218 10.67 -17.67 -20.63
N VAL A 219 10.24 -17.02 -19.55
CA VAL A 219 10.11 -17.64 -18.23
C VAL A 219 9.09 -18.77 -18.22
N ILE A 220 7.91 -18.54 -18.81
CA ILE A 220 6.85 -19.55 -18.90
C ILE A 220 7.29 -20.72 -19.79
N SER A 221 7.91 -20.43 -20.94
CA SER A 221 8.42 -21.46 -21.85
C SER A 221 9.50 -22.36 -21.21
N LYS A 222 10.24 -21.83 -20.22
CA LYS A 222 11.26 -22.57 -19.47
C LYS A 222 10.73 -23.27 -18.22
N LYS A 223 9.43 -23.23 -17.96
CA LYS A 223 8.80 -23.79 -16.76
C LYS A 223 9.39 -23.24 -15.44
N GLN A 224 9.69 -21.94 -15.40
CA GLN A 224 10.32 -21.26 -14.25
C GLN A 224 9.33 -20.39 -13.46
N GLU A 225 8.02 -20.62 -13.59
CA GLU A 225 6.92 -19.85 -12.98
C GLU A 225 6.89 -19.88 -11.45
N ARG A 226 7.60 -20.82 -10.82
CA ARG A 226 7.76 -20.89 -9.36
C ARG A 226 9.09 -20.31 -8.87
N ASN A 227 9.99 -19.93 -9.77
CA ASN A 227 11.30 -19.40 -9.39
C ASN A 227 11.19 -17.91 -9.06
N PHE A 228 11.14 -17.59 -7.76
CA PHE A 228 11.05 -16.22 -7.26
C PHE A 228 12.11 -15.27 -7.85
N GLU A 229 13.38 -15.71 -7.99
CA GLU A 229 14.44 -14.84 -8.50
C GLU A 229 14.19 -14.42 -9.96
N VAL A 230 13.59 -15.32 -10.74
CA VAL A 230 13.24 -15.11 -12.15
C VAL A 230 12.01 -14.22 -12.28
N ILE A 231 10.96 -14.45 -11.46
CA ILE A 231 9.78 -13.57 -11.43
C ILE A 231 10.19 -12.15 -10.98
N LEU A 232 11.09 -12.04 -10.00
CA LEU A 232 11.63 -10.76 -9.56
C LEU A 232 12.41 -10.05 -10.66
N ASP A 233 13.12 -10.79 -11.53
CA ASP A 233 13.79 -10.21 -12.69
C ASP A 233 12.79 -9.66 -13.70
N VAL A 234 11.75 -10.43 -14.03
CA VAL A 234 10.64 -9.97 -14.90
C VAL A 234 9.99 -8.71 -14.34
N ALA A 235 9.68 -8.69 -13.04
CA ALA A 235 9.08 -7.54 -12.36
C ALA A 235 10.00 -6.31 -12.36
N ALA A 236 11.30 -6.49 -12.10
CA ALA A 236 12.27 -5.40 -12.09
C ALA A 236 12.45 -4.78 -13.47
N GLN A 237 12.41 -5.58 -14.55
CA GLN A 237 12.42 -5.08 -15.92
C GLN A 237 11.12 -4.30 -16.24
N ALA A 238 9.96 -4.81 -15.80
CA ALA A 238 8.65 -4.17 -15.99
C ALA A 238 8.40 -2.97 -15.07
N PHE A 239 9.32 -2.66 -14.14
CA PHE A 239 9.04 -1.72 -13.05
C PHE A 239 8.64 -0.32 -13.55
N LYS A 240 9.37 0.22 -14.54
CA LYS A 240 9.11 1.59 -15.04
C LYS A 240 7.74 1.67 -15.71
N LEU A 241 7.44 0.71 -16.58
CA LEU A 241 6.17 0.61 -17.27
C LEU A 241 4.99 0.39 -16.30
N SER A 242 5.13 -0.54 -15.35
CA SER A 242 4.10 -0.81 -14.33
C SER A 242 3.90 0.37 -13.37
N LEU A 243 4.97 1.09 -13.01
CA LEU A 243 4.87 2.33 -12.23
C LEU A 243 4.10 3.40 -13.01
N HIS A 244 4.44 3.64 -14.28
CA HIS A 244 3.74 4.61 -15.11
C HIS A 244 2.27 4.23 -15.29
N PHE A 245 1.97 2.94 -15.46
CA PHE A 245 0.60 2.44 -15.58
C PHE A 245 -0.20 2.61 -14.28
N LEU A 246 0.40 2.28 -13.12
CA LEU A 246 -0.26 2.49 -11.82
C LEU A 246 -0.52 3.97 -11.54
N MET A 247 0.42 4.83 -11.96
CA MET A 247 0.38 6.28 -11.73
C MET A 247 -0.43 7.06 -12.77
N ASP A 248 -1.18 6.37 -13.64
CA ASP A 248 -1.97 6.95 -14.73
C ASP A 248 -1.15 7.88 -15.65
N MET A 249 0.13 7.55 -15.83
CA MET A 249 1.07 8.30 -16.68
C MET A 249 1.23 7.66 -18.06
N THR A 250 0.81 6.42 -18.22
CA THR A 250 0.83 5.71 -19.50
C THR A 250 -0.44 6.10 -20.28
N PRO A 251 -0.34 6.92 -21.35
CA PRO A 251 -1.50 7.17 -22.18
C PRO A 251 -1.91 5.88 -22.90
N SER A 252 -3.03 5.91 -23.62
CA SER A 252 -3.34 4.96 -24.70
C SER A 252 -2.15 4.85 -25.65
N ILE A 253 -1.26 3.87 -25.43
CA ILE A 253 -0.06 3.69 -26.24
C ILE A 253 -0.54 3.16 -27.57
N SER A 254 -0.26 3.90 -28.64
CA SER A 254 -0.41 3.34 -29.98
C SER A 254 0.68 2.29 -30.22
N LEU A 255 0.41 1.04 -29.83
CA LEU A 255 1.32 -0.07 -30.08
C LEU A 255 1.46 -0.32 -31.58
N LEU A 256 2.66 -0.77 -31.98
CA LEU A 256 2.84 -1.32 -33.32
C LEU A 256 2.11 -2.68 -33.40
N PRO A 257 1.65 -3.10 -34.59
CA PRO A 257 1.03 -4.42 -34.76
C PRO A 257 1.91 -5.58 -34.28
N GLU A 258 3.24 -5.44 -34.37
CA GLU A 258 4.21 -6.42 -33.87
C GLU A 258 4.18 -6.54 -32.34
N ASP A 259 4.13 -5.41 -31.61
CA ASP A 259 4.05 -5.41 -30.15
C ASP A 259 2.74 -6.04 -29.66
N ALA A 260 1.63 -5.77 -30.36
CA ALA A 260 0.33 -6.37 -30.05
C ALA A 260 0.34 -7.90 -30.27
N LYS A 261 1.09 -8.38 -31.27
CA LYS A 261 1.29 -9.81 -31.51
C LYS A 261 2.12 -10.46 -30.40
N ASP A 262 3.16 -9.78 -29.90
CA ASP A 262 3.98 -10.26 -28.79
C ASP A 262 3.16 -10.39 -27.50
N ILE A 263 2.28 -9.42 -27.21
CA ILE A 263 1.34 -9.50 -26.09
C ILE A 263 0.42 -10.72 -26.25
N LYS A 264 -0.20 -10.90 -27.41
CA LYS A 264 -1.09 -12.04 -27.66
C LYS A 264 -0.38 -13.39 -27.49
N GLN A 265 0.85 -13.53 -28.01
CA GLN A 265 1.64 -14.74 -27.84
C GLN A 265 2.00 -15.00 -26.37
N ALA A 266 2.31 -13.95 -25.60
CA ALA A 266 2.56 -14.10 -24.17
C ALA A 266 1.30 -14.52 -23.41
N VAL A 267 0.13 -13.99 -23.77
CA VAL A 267 -1.19 -14.39 -23.21
C VAL A 267 -1.49 -15.85 -23.53
N GLU A 268 -1.32 -16.28 -24.77
CA GLU A 268 -1.52 -17.68 -25.19
C GLU A 268 -0.62 -18.65 -24.41
N VAL A 269 0.67 -18.30 -24.29
CA VAL A 269 1.64 -19.11 -23.53
C VAL A 269 1.27 -19.16 -22.05
N LEU A 270 0.83 -18.03 -21.46
CA LEU A 270 0.36 -17.98 -20.08
C LEU A 270 -0.92 -18.80 -19.88
N GLN A 271 -1.87 -18.74 -20.81
CA GLN A 271 -3.12 -19.51 -20.75
C GLN A 271 -2.84 -21.02 -20.76
N SER A 272 -1.81 -21.46 -21.48
CA SER A 272 -1.39 -22.87 -21.52
C SER A 272 -0.61 -23.37 -20.29
N SER A 273 -0.17 -22.49 -19.40
CA SER A 273 0.64 -22.86 -18.22
C SER A 273 -0.23 -23.38 -17.06
N GLU A 274 0.19 -24.49 -16.45
CA GLU A 274 -0.44 -25.04 -15.24
C GLU A 274 -0.29 -24.11 -14.02
N ASP A 275 0.83 -23.38 -13.92
CA ASP A 275 1.14 -22.48 -12.80
C ASP A 275 0.73 -21.02 -13.08
N ARG A 276 -0.16 -20.79 -14.08
CA ARG A 276 -0.58 -19.45 -14.52
C ARG A 276 -1.10 -18.57 -13.39
N VAL A 277 -1.90 -19.13 -12.48
CA VAL A 277 -2.47 -18.40 -11.34
C VAL A 277 -1.37 -17.96 -10.38
N HIS A 278 -0.46 -18.86 -10.02
CA HIS A 278 0.65 -18.53 -9.13
C HIS A 278 1.54 -17.45 -9.77
N MET A 279 1.93 -17.64 -11.03
CA MET A 279 2.79 -16.72 -11.77
C MET A 279 2.18 -15.31 -11.84
N ALA A 280 0.93 -15.19 -12.27
CA ALA A 280 0.30 -13.89 -12.50
C ALA A 280 0.13 -13.09 -11.21
N TYR A 281 -0.40 -13.72 -10.16
CA TYR A 281 -0.59 -13.05 -8.87
C TYR A 281 0.74 -12.76 -8.18
N LYS A 282 1.75 -13.65 -8.28
CA LYS A 282 3.06 -13.39 -7.68
C LYS A 282 3.79 -12.27 -8.40
N LEU A 283 3.70 -12.20 -9.73
CA LEU A 283 4.26 -11.11 -10.51
C LEU A 283 3.58 -9.77 -10.18
N ALA A 284 2.24 -9.73 -10.11
CA ALA A 284 1.49 -8.55 -9.70
C ALA A 284 1.89 -8.08 -8.28
N GLU A 285 1.98 -9.02 -7.34
CA GLU A 285 2.43 -8.76 -5.96
C GLU A 285 3.84 -8.16 -5.91
N ILE A 286 4.79 -8.71 -6.67
CA ILE A 286 6.17 -8.19 -6.72
C ILE A 286 6.20 -6.81 -7.38
N ASN A 287 5.47 -6.57 -8.48
CA ASN A 287 5.39 -5.25 -9.11
C ASN A 287 4.89 -4.18 -8.13
N LEU A 288 3.79 -4.46 -7.42
CA LEU A 288 3.25 -3.55 -6.39
C LEU A 288 4.21 -3.34 -5.23
N SER A 289 4.94 -4.39 -4.83
CA SER A 289 6.00 -4.33 -3.84
C SER A 289 7.14 -3.39 -4.24
N LEU A 290 7.61 -3.48 -5.49
CA LEU A 290 8.66 -2.61 -6.02
C LEU A 290 8.20 -1.15 -6.14
N ILE A 291 6.93 -0.93 -6.53
CA ILE A 291 6.31 0.40 -6.57
C ILE A 291 6.16 0.99 -5.17
N TYR A 292 5.70 0.22 -4.19
CA TYR A 292 5.64 0.64 -2.79
C TYR A 292 7.03 1.09 -2.29
N ASP A 293 8.06 0.29 -2.53
CA ASP A 293 9.42 0.60 -2.11
C ASP A 293 9.93 1.90 -2.76
N TYR A 294 9.59 2.16 -4.02
CA TYR A 294 9.95 3.40 -4.71
C TYR A 294 9.20 4.62 -4.17
N LEU A 295 7.92 4.48 -3.82
CA LEU A 295 7.10 5.59 -3.35
C LEU A 295 7.30 5.91 -1.86
N TYR A 296 7.59 4.92 -1.01
CA TYR A 296 7.50 5.07 0.45
C TYR A 296 8.77 4.74 1.23
N THR A 297 9.82 4.24 0.58
CA THR A 297 11.07 3.85 1.26
C THR A 297 12.30 4.46 0.57
N LYS A 298 13.45 4.46 1.26
CA LYS A 298 14.71 4.87 0.61
C LYS A 298 15.23 3.79 -0.34
N PHE A 299 14.88 2.53 -0.09
CA PHE A 299 15.40 1.37 -0.82
C PHE A 299 15.08 1.43 -2.31
N GLY A 300 13.81 1.69 -2.66
CA GLY A 300 13.38 1.69 -4.06
C GLY A 300 14.00 2.83 -4.87
N THR A 301 14.01 4.05 -4.33
CA THR A 301 14.63 5.20 -5.04
C THR A 301 16.13 5.01 -5.22
N ARG A 302 16.82 4.44 -4.21
CA ARG A 302 18.26 4.22 -4.25
C ARG A 302 18.62 3.15 -5.27
N HIS A 303 17.91 2.02 -5.30
CA HIS A 303 18.16 0.98 -6.29
C HIS A 303 17.93 1.49 -7.71
N PHE A 304 16.79 2.15 -7.95
CA PHE A 304 16.42 2.51 -9.31
C PHE A 304 17.33 3.61 -9.92
N HIS A 305 17.80 4.56 -9.10
CA HIS A 305 18.60 5.69 -9.61
C HIS A 305 20.11 5.58 -9.33
N MET A 306 20.58 4.62 -8.52
CA MET A 306 22.01 4.39 -8.28
C MET A 306 22.46 3.04 -8.82
N LEU A 307 23.69 2.98 -9.31
CA LEU A 307 24.31 1.72 -9.71
C LEU A 307 24.40 0.75 -8.50
N PRO A 308 24.26 -0.57 -8.69
CA PRO A 308 24.24 -1.54 -7.59
C PRO A 308 25.44 -1.42 -6.64
N PHE A 309 26.65 -1.26 -7.19
CA PHE A 309 27.87 -1.10 -6.38
C PHE A 309 27.90 0.22 -5.60
N CYS A 310 27.38 1.32 -6.16
CA CYS A 310 27.25 2.60 -5.44
C CYS A 310 26.28 2.48 -4.26
N ASN A 311 25.18 1.74 -4.43
CA ASN A 311 24.22 1.49 -3.35
C ASN A 311 24.85 0.68 -2.21
N VAL A 312 25.58 -0.40 -2.53
CA VAL A 312 26.31 -1.19 -1.53
C VAL A 312 27.38 -0.34 -0.84
N PHE A 313 28.15 0.45 -1.60
CA PHE A 313 29.14 1.36 -1.05
C PHE A 313 28.52 2.38 -0.09
N HIS A 314 27.39 3.00 -0.47
CA HIS A 314 26.66 3.94 0.40
C HIS A 314 26.25 3.29 1.73
N ARG A 315 25.77 2.04 1.70
CA ARG A 315 25.44 1.29 2.94
C ARG A 315 26.67 1.02 3.79
N ILE A 316 27.81 0.67 3.17
CA ILE A 316 29.07 0.47 3.89
C ILE A 316 29.51 1.79 4.54
N VAL A 317 29.49 2.91 3.81
CA VAL A 317 29.84 4.23 4.35
C VAL A 317 28.91 4.62 5.50
N ALA A 318 27.60 4.40 5.34
CA ALA A 318 26.61 4.70 6.38
C ALA A 318 26.85 3.92 7.69
N LEU A 319 27.36 2.68 7.61
CA LEU A 319 27.73 1.87 8.78
C LEU A 319 29.12 2.23 9.34
N VAL A 320 30.09 2.49 8.46
CA VAL A 320 31.48 2.74 8.83
C VAL A 320 31.62 4.09 9.55
N LEU A 321 30.94 5.15 9.10
CA LEU A 321 31.07 6.47 9.71
C LEU A 321 30.69 6.48 11.22
N PRO A 322 29.51 5.99 11.66
CA PRO A 322 29.17 5.88 13.08
C PRO A 322 30.08 4.89 13.84
N SER A 323 30.52 3.81 13.20
CA SER A 323 31.40 2.81 13.83
C SER A 323 32.79 3.38 14.13
N VAL A 324 33.37 4.13 13.19
CA VAL A 324 34.64 4.84 13.38
C VAL A 324 34.46 5.94 14.42
N ALA A 325 33.35 6.67 14.41
CA ALA A 325 33.05 7.66 15.43
C ALA A 325 32.99 7.03 16.84
N LEU A 326 32.31 5.89 16.99
CA LEU A 326 32.28 5.13 18.24
C LEU A 326 33.68 4.69 18.68
N GLY A 327 34.49 4.13 17.77
CA GLY A 327 35.85 3.71 18.06
C GLY A 327 36.76 4.86 18.50
N LEU A 328 36.68 6.00 17.82
CA LEU A 328 37.41 7.22 18.19
C LEU A 328 36.95 7.78 19.54
N PHE A 329 35.65 7.75 19.81
CA PHE A 329 35.08 8.18 21.09
C PHE A 329 35.56 7.29 22.25
N VAL A 330 35.53 5.96 22.08
CA VAL A 330 36.05 4.99 23.07
C VAL A 330 37.55 5.19 23.31
N ARG A 331 38.33 5.37 22.23
CA ARG A 331 39.78 5.63 22.33
C ARG A 331 40.06 6.94 23.05
N GLY A 332 39.29 7.98 22.76
CA GLY A 332 39.41 9.27 23.44
C GLY A 332 39.07 9.20 24.93
N MET A 333 38.00 8.50 25.32
CA MET A 333 37.66 8.27 26.73
C MET A 333 38.75 7.50 27.50
N THR A 334 39.31 6.45 26.90
CA THR A 334 40.35 5.63 27.55
C THR A 334 41.70 6.36 27.66
N THR A 335 42.02 7.26 26.73
CA THR A 335 43.26 8.04 26.75
C THR A 335 43.15 9.35 27.54
N GLY A 336 41.98 10.01 27.47
CA GLY A 336 41.66 11.24 28.21
C GLY A 336 41.43 11.02 29.70
N GLY A 337 40.96 9.82 30.10
CA GLY A 337 40.83 9.42 31.52
C GLY A 337 42.16 9.42 32.30
N ARG A 338 43.31 9.49 31.63
CA ARG A 338 44.63 9.68 32.26
C ARG A 338 44.97 11.13 32.61
N LYS A 339 44.19 12.12 32.14
CA LYS A 339 44.44 13.56 32.30
C LYS A 339 43.48 14.29 33.25
N GLY A 340 42.78 13.57 34.12
CA GLY A 340 42.08 14.17 35.28
C GLY A 340 40.89 15.09 34.99
N HIS A 341 40.30 15.03 33.79
CA HIS A 341 39.09 15.80 33.47
C HIS A 341 37.85 15.09 34.04
N VAL A 342 37.21 15.69 35.04
CA VAL A 342 35.95 15.19 35.64
C VAL A 342 34.82 15.46 34.64
N HIS A 343 34.49 14.45 33.84
CA HIS A 343 33.31 14.47 32.98
C HIS A 343 32.08 14.04 33.79
N ASP A 344 30.93 14.65 33.51
CA ASP A 344 29.66 14.18 34.09
C ASP A 344 29.37 12.77 33.57
N THR A 345 29.12 11.83 34.50
CA THR A 345 29.01 10.40 34.18
C THR A 345 27.76 10.12 33.34
N ASP A 346 26.69 10.88 33.58
CA ASP A 346 25.42 10.73 32.87
C ASP A 346 25.55 11.11 31.38
N ASP A 347 26.44 12.05 31.07
CA ASP A 347 26.61 12.62 29.73
C ASP A 347 27.37 11.67 28.81
N VAL A 348 28.39 11.02 29.37
CA VAL A 348 29.15 9.97 28.72
C VAL A 348 28.23 8.79 28.39
N ILE A 349 27.37 8.39 29.33
CA ILE A 349 26.41 7.28 29.14
C ILE A 349 25.48 7.57 27.96
N ILE A 350 24.91 8.77 27.86
CA ILE A 350 23.98 9.12 26.77
C ILE A 350 24.70 9.16 25.41
N CYS A 351 25.90 9.72 25.34
CA CYS A 351 26.69 9.73 24.09
C CYS A 351 27.05 8.30 23.64
N TYR A 352 27.38 7.41 24.57
CA TYR A 352 27.55 5.98 24.30
C TYR A 352 26.26 5.35 23.77
N MET A 353 25.12 5.60 24.43
CA MET A 353 23.82 5.09 23.99
C MET A 353 23.48 5.55 22.56
N LEU A 354 23.75 6.81 22.21
CA LEU A 354 23.49 7.35 20.87
C LEU A 354 24.43 6.77 19.80
N LEU A 355 25.74 6.66 20.08
CA LEU A 355 26.71 6.11 19.13
C LEU A 355 26.51 4.60 18.90
N VAL A 356 26.37 3.83 19.99
CA VAL A 356 26.04 2.40 19.91
C VAL A 356 24.67 2.23 19.23
N GLY A 357 23.70 3.04 19.63
CA GLY A 357 22.36 3.07 19.03
C GLY A 357 22.38 3.33 17.53
N ALA A 358 23.18 4.29 17.05
CA ALA A 358 23.33 4.55 15.62
C ALA A 358 23.93 3.37 14.86
N VAL A 359 25.00 2.75 15.38
CA VAL A 359 25.59 1.54 14.76
C VAL A 359 24.58 0.38 14.73
N VAL A 360 23.82 0.19 15.80
CA VAL A 360 22.75 -0.81 15.87
C VAL A 360 21.65 -0.50 14.86
N LEU A 361 21.21 0.76 14.74
CA LEU A 361 20.21 1.17 13.75
C LEU A 361 20.67 0.90 12.32
N GLU A 362 21.92 1.21 11.95
CA GLU A 362 22.45 0.87 10.62
C GLU A 362 22.45 -0.65 10.38
N THR A 363 22.89 -1.40 11.37
CA THR A 363 22.96 -2.87 11.30
C THR A 363 21.57 -3.48 11.15
N CYS A 364 20.60 -3.03 11.96
CA CYS A 364 19.21 -3.43 11.86
C CYS A 364 18.57 -2.98 10.55
N SER A 365 18.93 -1.81 10.02
CA SER A 365 18.41 -1.32 8.72
C SER A 365 18.81 -2.20 7.56
N ILE A 366 20.07 -2.69 7.54
CA ILE A 366 20.52 -3.65 6.53
C ILE A 366 19.67 -4.92 6.60
N PHE A 367 19.45 -5.47 7.79
CA PHE A 367 18.64 -6.67 8.00
C PHE A 367 17.16 -6.46 7.61
N MET A 368 16.57 -5.35 8.07
CA MET A 368 15.19 -4.98 7.75
C MET A 368 14.99 -4.75 6.25
N SER A 369 16.01 -4.25 5.54
CA SER A 369 15.96 -4.11 4.08
C SER A 369 15.74 -5.46 3.38
N PHE A 370 16.39 -6.53 3.84
CA PHE A 370 16.20 -7.87 3.27
C PHE A 370 14.86 -8.47 3.65
N ILE A 371 14.31 -8.14 4.82
CA ILE A 371 12.98 -8.64 5.22
C ILE A 371 11.86 -7.92 4.48
N SER A 372 12.06 -6.63 4.15
CA SER A 372 10.98 -5.73 3.74
C SER A 372 10.97 -5.35 2.27
N SER A 373 12.09 -5.45 1.55
CA SER A 373 12.23 -4.88 0.20
C SER A 373 12.77 -5.89 -0.81
N CYS A 374 12.01 -6.07 -1.90
CA CYS A 374 12.46 -6.89 -3.04
C CYS A 374 13.63 -6.21 -3.79
N TRP A 375 13.71 -4.87 -3.79
CA TRP A 375 14.84 -4.14 -4.36
C TRP A 375 16.14 -4.40 -3.61
N ALA A 376 16.11 -4.47 -2.28
CA ALA A 376 17.30 -4.78 -1.48
C ALA A 376 17.84 -6.17 -1.84
N TYR A 377 16.95 -7.17 -1.98
CA TYR A 377 17.29 -8.51 -2.43
C TYR A 377 17.91 -8.51 -3.85
N LYS A 378 17.25 -7.85 -4.82
CA LYS A 378 17.74 -7.73 -6.20
C LYS A 378 19.12 -7.07 -6.27
N THR A 379 19.35 -6.00 -5.50
CA THR A 379 20.63 -5.28 -5.46
C THR A 379 21.80 -6.22 -5.17
N ILE A 380 21.64 -7.13 -4.21
CA ILE A 380 22.73 -8.04 -3.80
C ILE A 380 23.04 -9.04 -4.91
N ILE A 381 22.00 -9.66 -5.49
CA ILE A 381 22.18 -10.59 -6.60
C ILE A 381 22.90 -9.89 -7.75
N SER A 382 22.41 -8.71 -8.16
CA SER A 382 23.03 -7.93 -9.24
C SER A 382 24.46 -7.50 -8.91
N CYS A 383 24.75 -7.13 -7.66
CA CYS A 383 26.10 -6.74 -7.23
C CYS A 383 27.10 -7.90 -7.32
N SER A 384 26.69 -9.12 -6.95
CA SER A 384 27.56 -10.31 -7.07
C SER A 384 27.97 -10.61 -8.51
N LEU A 385 27.14 -10.21 -9.49
CA LEU A 385 27.35 -10.44 -10.91
C LEU A 385 28.15 -9.31 -11.59
N THR A 386 28.07 -8.08 -11.08
CA THR A 386 28.56 -6.88 -11.80
C THR A 386 29.81 -6.24 -11.21
N CYS A 387 30.14 -6.46 -9.93
CA CYS A 387 31.26 -5.79 -9.28
C CYS A 387 32.55 -6.66 -9.31
N PRO A 388 33.66 -6.20 -9.94
CA PRO A 388 34.92 -6.94 -9.95
C PRO A 388 35.50 -7.15 -8.54
N LEU A 389 35.44 -6.14 -7.68
CA LEU A 389 35.95 -6.19 -6.30
C LEU A 389 35.20 -7.22 -5.43
N CYS A 390 33.92 -7.45 -5.75
CA CYS A 390 33.07 -8.44 -5.11
C CYS A 390 33.47 -9.88 -5.50
N ARG A 391 34.07 -10.05 -6.69
CA ARG A 391 34.58 -11.34 -7.17
C ARG A 391 35.78 -11.82 -6.36
N ASP A 392 36.52 -10.89 -5.76
CA ASP A 392 37.71 -11.15 -4.94
C ASP A 392 37.37 -11.52 -3.48
N ILE A 393 36.12 -11.30 -3.04
CA ILE A 393 35.63 -11.67 -1.69
C ILE A 393 34.33 -12.50 -1.79
N PRO A 394 34.37 -13.69 -2.42
CA PRO A 394 33.17 -14.47 -2.69
C PRO A 394 32.46 -14.94 -1.41
N GLY A 395 33.21 -15.18 -0.32
CA GLY A 395 32.67 -15.68 0.95
C GLY A 395 31.72 -14.71 1.67
N ALA A 396 32.04 -13.40 1.69
CA ALA A 396 31.20 -12.41 2.36
C ALA A 396 29.87 -12.18 1.64
N ILE A 397 29.91 -12.18 0.30
CA ILE A 397 28.73 -12.01 -0.54
C ILE A 397 27.87 -13.26 -0.56
N ALA A 398 28.50 -14.44 -0.62
CA ALA A 398 27.79 -15.71 -0.46
C ALA A 398 27.10 -15.78 0.92
N GLY A 399 27.75 -15.30 1.99
CA GLY A 399 27.15 -15.17 3.31
C GLY A 399 25.94 -14.23 3.34
N LEU A 400 26.07 -13.03 2.75
CA LEU A 400 24.95 -12.07 2.64
C LEU A 400 23.79 -12.62 1.80
N LEU A 401 24.07 -13.30 0.69
CA LEU A 401 23.06 -13.97 -0.13
C LEU A 401 22.38 -15.10 0.61
N TRP A 402 23.14 -15.89 1.38
CA TRP A 402 22.58 -16.95 2.23
C TRP A 402 21.65 -16.37 3.30
N VAL A 403 22.05 -15.28 3.95
CA VAL A 403 21.21 -14.56 4.91
C VAL A 403 19.96 -14.01 4.21
N ALA A 404 20.12 -13.32 3.07
CA ALA A 404 19.01 -12.75 2.32
C ALA A 404 18.00 -13.82 1.87
N ARG A 405 18.47 -14.97 1.38
CA ARG A 405 17.62 -16.11 1.00
C ARG A 405 16.86 -16.72 2.18
N ARG A 406 17.44 -16.71 3.39
CA ARG A 406 16.74 -17.15 4.61
C ARG A 406 15.71 -16.14 5.11
N LEU A 407 15.99 -14.85 4.97
CA LEU A 407 15.14 -13.77 5.51
C LEU A 407 14.00 -13.35 4.58
N HIS A 408 14.21 -13.46 3.26
CA HIS A 408 13.21 -13.17 2.24
C HIS A 408 12.80 -14.46 1.51
N PRO A 409 12.08 -15.38 2.17
CA PRO A 409 11.60 -16.57 1.48
C PRO A 409 10.71 -16.13 0.32
N GLY A 410 10.94 -16.68 -0.87
CA GLY A 410 10.16 -16.33 -2.08
C GLY A 410 8.64 -16.54 -1.92
N ASN A 411 8.23 -17.36 -0.94
CA ASN A 411 6.84 -17.64 -0.59
C ASN A 411 6.23 -16.62 0.39
N LYS A 412 6.99 -15.63 0.87
CA LYS A 412 6.44 -14.59 1.74
C LYS A 412 5.51 -13.70 0.92
N GLY A 413 4.32 -13.42 1.47
CA GLY A 413 3.40 -12.45 0.90
C GLY A 413 3.91 -11.02 1.09
N GLU A 414 3.90 -10.22 0.03
CA GLU A 414 4.25 -8.80 0.05
C GLU A 414 3.06 -7.88 0.34
N TRP A 415 1.89 -8.44 0.61
CA TRP A 415 0.67 -7.74 1.01
C TRP A 415 -0.20 -8.63 1.92
N SER A 416 -1.33 -8.12 2.40
CA SER A 416 -2.16 -8.82 3.39
C SER A 416 -2.88 -10.06 2.85
N ALA A 417 -3.02 -10.21 1.54
CA ALA A 417 -3.83 -11.25 0.88
C ALA A 417 -5.29 -11.29 1.35
N LYS A 418 -5.78 -10.18 1.93
CA LYS A 418 -7.14 -10.02 2.42
C LYS A 418 -7.87 -8.97 1.60
N MET A 419 -9.17 -9.19 1.43
CA MET A 419 -10.10 -8.20 0.91
C MET A 419 -11.20 -7.96 1.94
N ALA A 420 -11.72 -6.75 1.97
CA ALA A 420 -12.90 -6.46 2.77
C ALA A 420 -14.16 -6.99 2.06
N GLN A 421 -15.19 -7.25 2.83
CA GLN A 421 -16.47 -7.76 2.37
C GLN A 421 -17.56 -6.93 3.03
N TYR A 422 -18.48 -6.40 2.23
CA TYR A 422 -19.60 -5.63 2.71
C TYR A 422 -20.86 -6.01 1.97
N ASN A 423 -21.83 -6.52 2.73
CA ASN A 423 -23.17 -6.79 2.25
C ASN A 423 -24.12 -5.70 2.76
N MET A 424 -24.84 -5.06 1.84
CA MET A 424 -25.70 -3.91 2.15
C MET A 424 -26.85 -4.27 3.09
N ILE A 425 -27.55 -5.39 2.83
CA ILE A 425 -28.70 -5.84 3.64
C ILE A 425 -28.24 -6.18 5.05
N ARG A 426 -27.13 -6.93 5.18
CA ARG A 426 -26.50 -7.24 6.46
C ARG A 426 -26.07 -5.97 7.20
N GLY A 427 -25.55 -4.97 6.48
CA GLY A 427 -25.21 -3.67 7.03
C GLY A 427 -26.41 -2.97 7.67
N CYS A 428 -27.54 -2.93 6.96
CA CYS A 428 -28.78 -2.30 7.45
C CYS A 428 -29.36 -3.03 8.67
N ILE A 429 -29.33 -4.37 8.67
CA ILE A 429 -29.75 -5.19 9.83
C ILE A 429 -28.88 -4.87 11.06
N LYS A 430 -27.55 -4.80 10.88
CA LYS A 430 -26.63 -4.49 11.98
C LYS A 430 -26.80 -3.05 12.49
N GLU A 431 -27.04 -2.09 11.61
CA GLU A 431 -27.29 -0.70 11.99
C GLU A 431 -28.55 -0.55 12.84
N LYS A 432 -29.62 -1.26 12.51
CA LYS A 432 -30.85 -1.36 13.32
C LYS A 432 -30.56 -1.84 14.75
N GLN A 433 -29.61 -2.76 14.92
CA GLN A 433 -29.23 -3.32 16.22
C GLN A 433 -28.30 -2.40 17.04
N ASP A 434 -27.52 -1.51 16.42
CA ASP A 434 -26.35 -0.87 17.03
C ASP A 434 -26.62 0.57 17.57
N THR A 435 -27.60 0.70 18.48
CA THR A 435 -28.12 2.01 18.97
C THR A 435 -27.42 2.61 20.20
N GLY A 436 -26.35 2.00 20.72
CA GLY A 436 -25.72 2.38 22.00
C GLY A 436 -24.96 3.72 22.03
N LEU A 437 -25.14 4.49 23.13
CA LEU A 437 -24.49 5.80 23.39
C LEU A 437 -22.96 5.75 23.39
N LEU A 438 -22.34 4.74 24.02
CA LEU A 438 -20.88 4.60 24.11
C LEU A 438 -20.24 4.41 22.72
N ARG A 439 -20.95 3.74 21.82
CA ARG A 439 -20.50 3.49 20.45
C ARG A 439 -20.71 4.71 19.54
N ARG A 440 -21.70 5.57 19.83
CA ARG A 440 -21.79 6.92 19.23
C ARG A 440 -20.62 7.81 19.64
N ALA A 441 -20.24 7.78 20.93
CA ALA A 441 -19.08 8.54 21.41
C ALA A 441 -17.77 8.07 20.76
N MET A 442 -17.52 6.76 20.68
CA MET A 442 -16.33 6.23 19.99
C MET A 442 -16.30 6.54 18.48
N ARG A 443 -17.45 6.66 17.82
CA ARG A 443 -17.58 7.15 16.44
C ARG A 443 -17.20 8.61 16.29
N TRP A 444 -17.66 9.46 17.21
CA TRP A 444 -17.33 10.90 17.17
C TRP A 444 -15.83 11.15 17.27
N VAL A 445 -15.11 10.32 18.01
CA VAL A 445 -13.64 10.37 18.15
C VAL A 445 -12.90 9.68 16.97
N GLY A 446 -13.62 9.05 16.04
CA GLY A 446 -13.03 8.38 14.86
C GLY A 446 -12.33 7.05 15.16
N ILE A 447 -12.56 6.47 16.35
CA ILE A 447 -11.97 5.19 16.77
C ILE A 447 -12.66 4.02 16.05
N ILE A 448 -13.97 4.15 15.81
CA ILE A 448 -14.79 3.17 15.10
C ILE A 448 -15.39 3.87 13.87
N GLY A 449 -15.39 3.21 12.71
CA GLY A 449 -16.02 3.71 11.48
C GLY A 449 -17.55 3.68 11.57
N GLU A 450 -18.25 4.01 10.47
CA GLU A 450 -19.69 3.74 10.36
C GLU A 450 -19.98 2.27 10.70
N PRO A 451 -21.17 1.94 11.26
CA PRO A 451 -21.53 0.58 11.68
C PRO A 451 -21.80 -0.34 10.47
N ARG A 452 -20.88 -0.36 9.51
CA ARG A 452 -20.89 -1.26 8.37
C ARG A 452 -20.35 -2.60 8.84
N ALA A 453 -21.05 -3.67 8.52
CA ALA A 453 -20.66 -5.04 8.86
C ALA A 453 -19.47 -5.52 8.01
N ILE A 454 -18.40 -4.72 7.95
CA ILE A 454 -17.22 -5.00 7.14
C ILE A 454 -16.45 -6.14 7.80
N THR A 455 -16.25 -7.21 7.04
CA THR A 455 -15.41 -8.35 7.42
C THR A 455 -14.22 -8.43 6.47
N HIS A 456 -13.05 -8.86 6.96
CA HIS A 456 -11.89 -9.10 6.11
C HIS A 456 -11.70 -10.59 5.90
N THR A 457 -11.80 -11.04 4.66
CA THR A 457 -11.59 -12.44 4.26
C THR A 457 -10.32 -12.57 3.42
N SER A 458 -9.69 -13.74 3.44
CA SER A 458 -8.62 -14.04 2.49
C SER A 458 -9.20 -14.17 1.10
N VAL A 459 -8.50 -13.67 0.08
CA VAL A 459 -8.91 -13.87 -1.32
C VAL A 459 -8.81 -15.36 -1.65
N SER A 460 -9.93 -16.00 -1.98
CA SER A 460 -9.97 -17.44 -2.23
C SER A 460 -9.19 -17.84 -3.50
N PRO A 461 -8.55 -19.03 -3.53
CA PRO A 461 -7.90 -19.56 -4.72
C PRO A 461 -8.85 -19.67 -5.93
N GLU A 462 -10.10 -20.03 -5.67
CA GLU A 462 -11.16 -20.19 -6.66
C GLU A 462 -11.49 -18.84 -7.31
N LEU A 463 -11.61 -17.78 -6.50
CA LEU A 463 -11.79 -16.42 -7.01
C LEU A 463 -10.59 -15.96 -7.85
N LYS A 464 -9.37 -16.22 -7.38
CA LYS A 464 -8.16 -15.86 -8.13
C LYS A 464 -8.12 -16.52 -9.50
N LYS A 465 -8.46 -17.81 -9.56
CA LYS A 465 -8.55 -18.60 -10.78
C LYS A 465 -9.65 -18.05 -11.71
N LEU A 466 -10.86 -17.85 -11.20
CA LEU A 466 -11.99 -17.31 -11.97
C LEU A 466 -11.64 -15.98 -12.64
N ILE A 467 -11.07 -15.04 -11.88
CA ILE A 467 -10.69 -13.72 -12.39
C ILE A 467 -9.63 -13.85 -13.49
N LEU A 468 -8.57 -14.62 -13.24
CA LEU A 468 -7.48 -14.74 -14.19
C LEU A 468 -7.93 -15.42 -15.49
N ASP A 469 -8.68 -16.52 -15.38
CA ASP A 469 -9.15 -17.30 -16.52
C ASP A 469 -10.03 -16.42 -17.42
N LYS A 470 -11.01 -15.72 -16.85
CA LYS A 470 -11.85 -14.78 -17.60
C LYS A 470 -11.06 -13.63 -18.22
N LEU A 471 -10.07 -13.07 -17.51
CA LEU A 471 -9.22 -12.01 -18.06
C LEU A 471 -8.39 -12.49 -19.27
N LEU A 472 -7.91 -13.72 -19.23
CA LEU A 472 -7.20 -14.34 -20.36
C LEU A 472 -8.13 -14.58 -21.53
N ASP A 473 -9.35 -15.07 -21.29
CA ASP A 473 -10.36 -15.28 -22.34
C ASP A 473 -10.74 -13.96 -23.03
N ILE A 474 -10.90 -12.89 -22.23
CA ILE A 474 -11.14 -11.53 -22.74
C ILE A 474 -9.99 -11.06 -23.62
N ALA A 475 -8.75 -11.26 -23.19
CA ALA A 475 -7.57 -10.81 -23.94
C ALA A 475 -7.31 -11.62 -25.21
N ALA A 476 -7.74 -12.89 -25.24
CA ALA A 476 -7.65 -13.75 -26.42
C ALA A 476 -8.71 -13.38 -27.49
N THR A 477 -9.83 -12.79 -27.09
CA THR A 477 -10.94 -12.47 -27.98
C THR A 477 -10.61 -11.27 -28.89
N PRO A 478 -10.93 -11.30 -30.20
CA PRO A 478 -10.66 -10.16 -31.09
C PRO A 478 -11.43 -8.88 -30.71
N ARG A 479 -12.60 -9.04 -30.06
CA ARG A 479 -13.44 -7.94 -29.56
C ARG A 479 -12.79 -7.09 -28.48
N VAL A 480 -11.67 -7.50 -27.90
CA VAL A 480 -10.92 -6.68 -26.94
C VAL A 480 -10.57 -5.30 -27.50
N GLN A 481 -10.43 -5.18 -28.83
CA GLN A 481 -10.17 -3.92 -29.52
C GLN A 481 -11.40 -2.98 -29.56
N GLU A 482 -12.61 -3.52 -29.40
CA GLU A 482 -13.87 -2.78 -29.41
C GLU A 482 -14.26 -2.24 -28.03
N TRP A 483 -13.71 -2.83 -26.96
CA TRP A 483 -14.14 -2.54 -25.60
C TRP A 483 -13.38 -1.37 -24.97
N ASP A 484 -14.14 -0.45 -24.38
CA ASP A 484 -13.60 0.74 -23.74
C ASP A 484 -13.67 0.61 -22.22
N ILE A 485 -12.65 -0.01 -21.63
CA ILE A 485 -12.53 -0.14 -20.17
C ILE A 485 -12.11 1.19 -19.52
N GLY A 486 -11.50 2.10 -20.30
CA GLY A 486 -10.72 3.22 -19.78
C GLY A 486 -11.24 4.63 -19.99
N VAL A 487 -12.26 4.80 -20.84
CA VAL A 487 -12.83 6.09 -21.20
C VAL A 487 -14.35 5.96 -21.33
N GLY A 488 -15.05 6.16 -20.21
CA GLY A 488 -16.50 6.39 -20.26
C GLY A 488 -17.31 5.74 -19.16
N LYS A 489 -18.61 5.65 -19.41
CA LYS A 489 -19.62 5.03 -18.56
C LYS A 489 -19.51 3.51 -18.67
N PHE A 490 -19.62 2.78 -17.56
CA PHE A 490 -19.80 1.32 -17.55
C PHE A 490 -20.97 0.92 -18.48
N ARG A 491 -20.76 -0.08 -19.36
CA ARG A 491 -21.73 -0.48 -20.40
C ARG A 491 -22.17 -1.94 -20.33
N GLY A 492 -21.58 -2.80 -19.50
CA GLY A 492 -21.94 -4.22 -19.45
C GLY A 492 -21.56 -4.95 -20.75
N GLN A 493 -20.45 -4.57 -21.39
CA GLN A 493 -20.02 -5.12 -22.69
C GLN A 493 -19.64 -6.60 -22.58
N TRP A 494 -19.08 -7.03 -21.45
CA TRP A 494 -18.67 -8.41 -21.24
C TRP A 494 -19.87 -9.31 -20.97
N ALA A 495 -20.85 -8.80 -20.23
CA ALA A 495 -22.14 -9.48 -20.07
C ALA A 495 -22.83 -9.68 -21.42
N GLN A 496 -22.88 -8.63 -22.25
CA GLN A 496 -23.43 -8.72 -23.61
C GLN A 496 -22.67 -9.73 -24.48
N TRP A 497 -21.34 -9.76 -24.40
CA TRP A 497 -20.54 -10.75 -25.13
C TRP A 497 -20.85 -12.18 -24.72
N VAL A 498 -21.00 -12.45 -23.41
CA VAL A 498 -21.43 -13.79 -22.93
C VAL A 498 -22.80 -14.17 -23.48
N VAL A 499 -23.72 -13.22 -23.63
CA VAL A 499 -25.04 -13.48 -24.26
C VAL A 499 -24.90 -13.80 -25.75
N GLU A 500 -24.04 -13.08 -26.47
CA GLU A 500 -23.83 -13.26 -27.90
C GLU A 500 -23.17 -14.60 -28.27
N THR A 501 -22.41 -15.21 -27.36
CA THR A 501 -21.73 -16.49 -27.61
C THR A 501 -22.58 -17.72 -27.29
N LYS A 502 -23.74 -17.56 -26.65
CA LYS A 502 -24.59 -18.67 -26.18
C LYS A 502 -25.77 -18.94 -27.11
N GLN A 503 -26.27 -20.18 -27.07
CA GLN A 503 -27.30 -20.68 -27.97
C GLN A 503 -28.72 -20.22 -27.60
N ASP A 504 -28.99 -19.91 -26.32
CA ASP A 504 -30.28 -19.40 -25.82
C ASP A 504 -30.28 -17.87 -25.67
N ARG A 505 -30.20 -17.18 -26.81
CA ARG A 505 -30.05 -15.71 -26.84
C ARG A 505 -31.28 -14.94 -26.31
N ALA A 506 -32.49 -15.48 -26.48
CA ALA A 506 -33.72 -14.75 -26.22
C ALA A 506 -33.94 -14.42 -24.73
N ASN A 507 -33.76 -15.41 -23.85
CA ASN A 507 -33.91 -15.24 -22.40
C ASN A 507 -32.87 -14.27 -21.83
N HIS A 508 -31.62 -14.41 -22.28
CA HIS A 508 -30.52 -13.57 -21.85
C HIS A 508 -30.66 -12.10 -22.31
N ASP A 509 -31.08 -11.87 -23.56
CA ASP A 509 -31.35 -10.52 -24.07
C ASP A 509 -32.50 -9.85 -23.28
N GLN A 510 -33.52 -10.61 -22.90
CA GLN A 510 -34.62 -10.12 -22.04
C GLN A 510 -34.10 -9.66 -20.66
N VAL A 511 -33.24 -10.46 -20.02
CA VAL A 511 -32.59 -10.09 -18.75
C VAL A 511 -31.84 -8.76 -18.87
N LEU A 512 -31.03 -8.61 -19.94
CA LEU A 512 -30.25 -7.39 -20.17
C LEU A 512 -31.11 -6.15 -20.40
N GLN A 513 -32.27 -6.32 -21.06
CA GLN A 513 -33.24 -5.24 -21.27
C GLN A 513 -33.89 -4.81 -19.95
N ILE A 514 -34.30 -5.75 -19.11
CA ILE A 514 -34.96 -5.47 -17.83
C ILE A 514 -33.97 -4.88 -16.82
N CYS A 515 -32.73 -5.37 -16.83
CA CYS A 515 -31.68 -4.78 -16.01
C CYS A 515 -31.22 -3.41 -16.55
N ASN A 516 -31.44 -3.10 -17.83
CA ASN A 516 -31.02 -1.89 -18.54
C ASN A 516 -29.65 -1.40 -18.05
N ILE A 517 -28.66 -2.29 -18.15
CA ILE A 517 -27.31 -2.13 -17.60
C ILE A 517 -26.56 -0.95 -18.21
N GLN A 518 -26.82 -0.66 -19.49
CA GLN A 518 -26.24 0.48 -20.24
C GLN A 518 -26.85 1.83 -19.84
N GLY A 519 -28.13 1.83 -19.43
CA GLY A 519 -28.83 3.04 -19.01
C GLY A 519 -28.45 3.50 -17.60
N LEU A 520 -28.06 2.58 -16.72
CA LEU A 520 -27.74 2.88 -15.33
C LEU A 520 -26.35 3.49 -15.14
N GLU A 521 -26.22 4.38 -14.16
CA GLU A 521 -24.91 4.81 -13.68
C GLU A 521 -24.20 3.66 -12.94
N PHE A 522 -22.86 3.66 -12.96
CA PHE A 522 -22.05 2.58 -12.39
C PHE A 522 -22.46 2.19 -10.95
N VAL A 523 -22.60 3.18 -10.06
CA VAL A 523 -22.99 2.94 -8.65
C VAL A 523 -24.40 2.36 -8.54
N SER A 524 -25.33 2.79 -9.40
CA SER A 524 -26.69 2.24 -9.44
C SER A 524 -26.67 0.79 -9.93
N SER A 525 -25.83 0.47 -10.91
CA SER A 525 -25.64 -0.91 -11.40
C SER A 525 -25.07 -1.82 -10.31
N VAL A 526 -24.06 -1.36 -9.55
CA VAL A 526 -23.48 -2.13 -8.44
C VAL A 526 -24.55 -2.45 -7.38
N LEU A 527 -25.35 -1.47 -6.96
CA LEU A 527 -26.43 -1.69 -5.99
C LEU A 527 -27.47 -2.68 -6.50
N LEU A 528 -27.93 -2.51 -7.74
CA LEU A 528 -28.91 -3.39 -8.36
C LEU A 528 -28.39 -4.83 -8.40
N TRP A 529 -27.20 -5.03 -8.97
CA TRP A 529 -26.61 -6.35 -9.12
C TRP A 529 -26.25 -7.00 -7.78
N HIS A 530 -25.92 -6.22 -6.75
CA HIS A 530 -25.68 -6.74 -5.40
C HIS A 530 -26.93 -7.43 -4.83
N VAL A 531 -28.10 -6.76 -4.92
CA VAL A 531 -29.37 -7.34 -4.46
C VAL A 531 -29.82 -8.51 -5.35
N VAL A 532 -29.68 -8.38 -6.68
CA VAL A 532 -29.96 -9.48 -7.62
C VAL A 532 -29.15 -10.72 -7.29
N THR A 533 -27.84 -10.56 -7.05
CA THR A 533 -26.93 -11.67 -6.74
C THR A 533 -27.31 -12.34 -5.43
N ASP A 534 -27.69 -11.57 -4.40
CA ASP A 534 -28.17 -12.09 -3.12
C ASP A 534 -29.46 -12.92 -3.28
N ILE A 535 -30.43 -12.46 -4.07
CA ILE A 535 -31.66 -13.21 -4.39
C ILE A 535 -31.32 -14.51 -5.12
N CYS A 536 -30.50 -14.45 -6.16
CA CYS A 536 -30.12 -15.62 -6.96
C CYS A 536 -29.35 -16.66 -6.15
N LEU A 537 -28.42 -16.24 -5.28
CA LEU A 537 -27.66 -17.15 -4.41
C LEU A 537 -28.59 -17.93 -3.48
N LEU A 538 -29.60 -17.27 -2.90
CA LEU A 538 -30.53 -17.93 -1.98
C LEU A 538 -31.52 -18.86 -2.68
N ALA A 539 -32.09 -18.44 -3.81
CA ALA A 539 -33.02 -19.29 -4.57
C ALA A 539 -32.38 -20.62 -5.01
N THR A 540 -31.07 -20.63 -5.26
CA THR A 540 -30.33 -21.85 -5.61
C THR A 540 -29.91 -22.71 -4.42
N ASP A 541 -29.96 -22.17 -3.20
CA ASP A 541 -29.73 -22.94 -1.98
C ASP A 541 -31.02 -23.68 -1.56
N ASP A 542 -32.21 -23.14 -1.90
CA ASP A 542 -33.51 -23.79 -1.68
C ASP A 542 -33.68 -25.06 -2.54
N VAL A 543 -33.28 -25.01 -3.83
CA VAL A 543 -33.36 -26.16 -4.76
C VAL A 543 -32.43 -27.31 -4.37
N ALA A 544 -31.35 -27.04 -3.61
CA ALA A 544 -30.42 -28.07 -3.16
C ALA A 544 -30.91 -28.84 -1.91
N VAL A 545 -31.93 -28.32 -1.21
CA VAL A 545 -32.46 -28.91 0.03
C VAL A 545 -33.70 -29.78 -0.24
N ASP A 546 -34.49 -29.47 -1.27
CA ASP A 546 -35.68 -30.25 -1.65
C ASP A 546 -35.37 -31.48 -2.54
N GLY A 547 -34.10 -31.72 -2.89
CA GLY A 547 -33.68 -32.80 -3.81
C GLY A 547 -33.23 -34.12 -3.15
N ASP A 548 -33.24 -34.21 -1.82
CA ASP A 548 -32.67 -35.35 -1.08
C ASP A 548 -33.70 -36.41 -0.61
N ASP A 549 -34.99 -36.25 -0.91
CA ASP A 549 -36.03 -37.22 -0.53
C ASP A 549 -36.68 -37.93 -1.75
N GLU A 550 -36.39 -39.24 -1.87
CA GLU A 550 -37.10 -40.30 -2.66
C GLU A 550 -37.05 -40.19 -4.21
N GLU A 551 -36.56 -41.12 -5.04
CA GLU A 551 -36.52 -42.59 -5.00
C GLU A 551 -35.22 -43.13 -5.66
N ARG A 552 -34.57 -44.10 -5.01
CA ARG A 552 -33.58 -44.98 -5.64
C ARG A 552 -34.30 -46.00 -6.51
N LEU A 553 -34.29 -45.77 -7.83
CA LEU A 553 -34.37 -46.85 -8.81
C LEU A 553 -33.08 -46.83 -9.62
N GLU A 554 -32.28 -47.86 -9.42
CA GLU A 554 -31.06 -48.14 -10.18
C GLU A 554 -31.45 -48.35 -11.66
N ASP A 555 -31.08 -47.41 -12.53
CA ASP A 555 -30.79 -47.75 -13.91
C ASP A 555 -29.52 -47.02 -14.38
N GLY A 556 -28.63 -47.79 -14.98
CA GLY A 556 -27.29 -47.36 -15.34
C GLY A 556 -27.32 -46.45 -16.55
N GLY A 557 -26.98 -45.17 -16.35
CA GLY A 557 -26.81 -44.24 -17.46
C GLY A 557 -26.32 -42.84 -17.06
N SER A 558 -25.09 -42.54 -17.49
CA SER A 558 -24.46 -41.21 -17.62
C SER A 558 -23.60 -40.69 -16.46
N SER A 559 -22.29 -40.79 -16.64
CA SER A 559 -21.23 -40.10 -15.90
C SER A 559 -21.12 -38.60 -16.22
N HIS A 560 -22.17 -37.96 -16.76
CA HIS A 560 -22.15 -36.56 -17.18
C HIS A 560 -22.88 -35.62 -16.21
N HIS A 561 -23.77 -36.14 -15.35
CA HIS A 561 -24.58 -35.31 -14.45
C HIS A 561 -23.87 -34.95 -13.12
N GLU A 562 -22.96 -35.81 -12.61
CA GLU A 562 -22.21 -35.54 -11.38
C GLU A 562 -21.11 -34.47 -11.57
N ASP A 563 -20.45 -34.42 -12.73
CA ASP A 563 -19.40 -33.43 -13.04
C ASP A 563 -19.94 -32.00 -13.23
N VAL A 564 -21.18 -31.86 -13.73
CA VAL A 564 -21.81 -30.55 -13.99
C VAL A 564 -22.32 -29.91 -12.69
N GLN A 565 -22.89 -30.69 -11.77
CA GLN A 565 -23.38 -30.20 -10.48
C GLN A 565 -22.22 -29.69 -9.58
N GLY A 566 -21.05 -30.35 -9.65
CA GLY A 566 -19.82 -29.94 -8.95
C GLY A 566 -19.31 -28.56 -9.41
N SER A 567 -19.12 -28.39 -10.73
CA SER A 567 -18.69 -27.14 -11.38
C SER A 567 -19.61 -25.94 -11.08
N LEU A 568 -20.91 -26.20 -10.93
CA LEU A 568 -21.94 -25.20 -10.66
C LEU A 568 -21.97 -24.68 -9.21
N SER A 569 -21.50 -25.50 -8.25
CA SER A 569 -21.30 -25.07 -6.86
C SER A 569 -20.03 -24.21 -6.72
N GLU A 570 -19.02 -24.45 -7.55
CA GLU A 570 -17.70 -23.80 -7.49
C GLU A 570 -17.75 -22.30 -7.83
N LEU A 571 -18.70 -21.83 -8.64
CA LEU A 571 -18.83 -20.41 -9.02
C LEU A 571 -19.54 -19.55 -7.97
N ARG A 572 -20.37 -20.14 -7.09
CA ARG A 572 -21.21 -19.38 -6.14
C ARG A 572 -20.38 -18.61 -5.11
N GLY A 573 -19.33 -19.26 -4.57
CA GLY A 573 -18.41 -18.66 -3.60
C GLY A 573 -17.70 -17.42 -4.15
N PRO A 574 -16.95 -17.55 -5.26
CA PRO A 574 -16.31 -16.42 -5.94
C PRO A 574 -17.26 -15.28 -6.31
N ILE A 575 -18.47 -15.57 -6.79
CA ILE A 575 -19.45 -14.55 -7.15
C ILE A 575 -19.94 -13.76 -5.93
N ARG A 576 -20.21 -14.45 -4.82
CA ARG A 576 -20.55 -13.82 -3.54
C ARG A 576 -19.41 -12.92 -3.07
N GLU A 577 -18.17 -13.42 -3.13
CA GLU A 577 -16.97 -12.67 -2.78
C GLU A 577 -16.79 -11.40 -3.64
N LEU A 578 -17.03 -11.49 -4.95
CA LEU A 578 -16.98 -10.35 -5.88
C LEU A 578 -18.06 -9.32 -5.57
N SER A 579 -19.31 -9.76 -5.40
CA SER A 579 -20.45 -8.89 -5.09
C SER A 579 -20.21 -8.10 -3.80
N ASP A 580 -19.86 -8.78 -2.71
CA ASP A 580 -19.58 -8.16 -1.41
C ASP A 580 -18.32 -7.26 -1.46
N TYR A 581 -17.33 -7.60 -2.30
CA TYR A 581 -16.11 -6.80 -2.44
C TYR A 581 -16.33 -5.51 -3.24
N VAL A 582 -16.98 -5.59 -4.41
CA VAL A 582 -17.28 -4.41 -5.24
C VAL A 582 -18.23 -3.48 -4.50
N MET A 583 -19.20 -4.03 -3.76
CA MET A 583 -20.08 -3.25 -2.91
C MET A 583 -19.32 -2.53 -1.78
N TYR A 584 -18.31 -3.19 -1.17
CA TYR A 584 -17.38 -2.52 -0.24
C TYR A 584 -16.61 -1.37 -0.90
N LEU A 585 -16.04 -1.59 -2.09
CA LEU A 585 -15.27 -0.57 -2.80
C LEU A 585 -16.11 0.70 -3.06
N VAL A 586 -17.36 0.52 -3.51
CA VAL A 586 -18.24 1.65 -3.81
C VAL A 586 -18.78 2.32 -2.55
N ALA A 587 -19.27 1.54 -1.58
CA ALA A 587 -19.90 2.11 -0.40
C ALA A 587 -18.88 2.71 0.58
N ASP A 588 -17.79 2.00 0.87
CA ASP A 588 -16.80 2.35 1.91
C ASP A 588 -15.59 3.08 1.39
N CYS A 589 -15.00 2.59 0.31
CA CYS A 589 -13.86 3.29 -0.28
C CYS A 589 -14.27 4.50 -1.13
N GLY A 590 -15.57 4.67 -1.44
CA GLY A 590 -16.06 5.71 -2.33
C GLY A 590 -15.54 5.54 -3.77
N ALA A 591 -15.16 4.32 -4.17
CA ALA A 591 -14.56 4.06 -5.46
C ALA A 591 -15.58 4.38 -6.57
N MET A 592 -15.19 5.26 -7.50
CA MET A 592 -16.06 5.75 -8.59
C MET A 592 -17.36 6.43 -8.12
N ALA A 593 -17.49 6.75 -6.82
CA ALA A 593 -18.65 7.42 -6.25
C ALA A 593 -18.37 8.93 -6.13
N GLY A 594 -18.90 9.71 -7.08
CA GLY A 594 -19.04 11.16 -6.89
C GLY A 594 -20.11 11.48 -5.84
N SER A 595 -20.53 12.75 -5.76
CA SER A 595 -21.65 13.16 -4.89
C SER A 595 -22.92 12.36 -5.16
N GLU A 596 -23.25 12.17 -6.44
CA GLU A 596 -24.42 11.39 -6.88
C GLU A 596 -24.29 9.91 -6.49
N GLY A 597 -23.11 9.32 -6.65
CA GLY A 597 -22.86 7.93 -6.24
C GLY A 597 -23.09 7.72 -4.74
N HIS A 598 -22.55 8.61 -3.90
CA HIS A 598 -22.78 8.55 -2.45
C HIS A 598 -24.26 8.73 -2.07
N TYR A 599 -24.97 9.62 -2.76
CA TYR A 599 -26.40 9.80 -2.58
C TYR A 599 -27.17 8.52 -2.95
N VAL A 600 -26.82 7.88 -4.07
CA VAL A 600 -27.44 6.65 -4.56
C VAL A 600 -27.25 5.48 -3.57
N VAL A 601 -26.03 5.28 -3.04
CA VAL A 601 -25.77 4.27 -1.99
C VAL A 601 -26.62 4.54 -0.74
N THR A 602 -26.64 5.79 -0.28
CA THR A 602 -27.43 6.18 0.89
C THR A 602 -28.93 5.97 0.66
N LYS A 603 -29.42 6.25 -0.55
CA LYS A 603 -30.83 6.03 -0.93
C LYS A 603 -31.17 4.55 -0.93
N GLY A 604 -30.31 3.69 -1.51
CA GLY A 604 -30.49 2.23 -1.48
C GLY A 604 -30.50 1.66 -0.07
N GLN A 605 -29.60 2.11 0.80
CA GLN A 605 -29.58 1.72 2.23
C GLN A 605 -30.86 2.16 2.96
N LYS A 606 -31.35 3.37 2.72
CA LYS A 606 -32.62 3.86 3.30
C LYS A 606 -33.81 3.05 2.83
N GLU A 607 -33.82 2.64 1.56
CA GLU A 607 -34.84 1.78 0.99
C GLU A 607 -34.88 0.42 1.72
N VAL A 608 -33.75 -0.27 1.87
CA VAL A 608 -33.67 -1.50 2.67
C VAL A 608 -34.05 -1.26 4.14
N SER A 609 -33.59 -0.16 4.74
CA SER A 609 -33.90 0.15 6.14
C SER A 609 -35.40 0.38 6.35
N ARG A 610 -36.08 1.03 5.40
CA ARG A 610 -37.54 1.22 5.43
C ARG A 610 -38.26 -0.13 5.33
N TRP A 611 -37.82 -1.00 4.42
CA TRP A 611 -38.34 -2.37 4.32
C TRP A 611 -38.26 -3.13 5.65
N LEU A 612 -37.09 -3.08 6.30
CA LEU A 612 -36.83 -3.72 7.59
C LEU A 612 -37.69 -3.17 8.75
N LEU A 613 -38.21 -1.94 8.61
CA LEU A 613 -39.08 -1.29 9.61
C LEU A 613 -40.56 -1.58 9.33
N GLU A 614 -41.00 -1.48 8.07
CA GLU A 614 -42.41 -1.52 7.68
C GLU A 614 -42.94 -2.96 7.50
N LYS A 615 -42.14 -3.85 6.89
CA LYS A 615 -42.56 -5.22 6.54
C LYS A 615 -41.99 -6.28 7.48
N HIS A 616 -40.72 -6.15 7.85
CA HIS A 616 -40.03 -7.19 8.63
C HIS A 616 -40.36 -7.19 10.15
N GLY A 617 -41.12 -6.19 10.63
CA GLY A 617 -41.95 -6.28 11.84
C GLY A 617 -41.31 -6.81 13.14
N GLY A 618 -40.01 -6.59 13.38
CA GLY A 618 -39.34 -7.06 14.60
C GLY A 618 -39.11 -8.58 14.70
N GLY A 619 -39.24 -9.30 13.58
CA GLY A 619 -38.90 -10.73 13.49
C GLY A 619 -37.40 -11.00 13.63
N SER A 620 -37.04 -12.30 13.57
CA SER A 620 -35.64 -12.74 13.52
C SER A 620 -34.90 -11.97 12.44
N ASP A 621 -33.88 -11.19 12.83
CA ASP A 621 -32.96 -10.40 11.98
C ASP A 621 -32.07 -11.29 11.07
N ASP A 622 -32.69 -12.31 10.48
CA ASP A 622 -32.10 -13.26 9.58
C ASP A 622 -32.14 -12.70 8.16
N ARG A 623 -30.95 -12.52 7.59
CA ARG A 623 -30.77 -12.01 6.23
C ARG A 623 -31.50 -12.86 5.21
N LYS A 624 -31.57 -14.20 5.40
CA LYS A 624 -32.23 -15.10 4.45
C LYS A 624 -33.71 -14.73 4.29
N LYS A 625 -34.42 -14.60 5.41
CA LYS A 625 -35.85 -14.23 5.45
C LYS A 625 -36.13 -12.89 4.79
N VAL A 626 -35.29 -11.88 5.04
CA VAL A 626 -35.45 -10.55 4.42
C VAL A 626 -35.38 -10.64 2.90
N ILE A 627 -34.48 -11.46 2.36
CA ILE A 627 -34.32 -11.61 0.92
C ILE A 627 -35.46 -12.45 0.32
N GLU A 628 -35.92 -13.51 1.01
CA GLU A 628 -37.12 -14.28 0.63
C GLU A 628 -38.36 -13.38 0.56
N GLU A 629 -38.58 -12.54 1.58
CA GLU A 629 -39.66 -11.54 1.58
C GLU A 629 -39.57 -10.60 0.36
N ILE A 630 -38.39 -10.09 0.03
CA ILE A 630 -38.21 -9.21 -1.14
C ILE A 630 -38.46 -9.98 -2.46
N ARG A 631 -38.03 -11.24 -2.54
CA ARG A 631 -38.17 -12.09 -3.73
C ARG A 631 -39.63 -12.38 -4.03
N ASP A 632 -40.38 -12.74 -3.00
CA ASP A 632 -41.73 -13.32 -3.10
C ASP A 632 -42.85 -12.26 -3.05
N GLU A 633 -42.50 -10.97 -2.85
CA GLU A 633 -43.46 -9.86 -2.81
C GLU A 633 -43.99 -9.45 -4.21
N ASP A 634 -45.24 -8.97 -4.25
CA ASP A 634 -45.88 -8.48 -5.46
C ASP A 634 -45.37 -7.11 -5.93
N SER A 635 -45.31 -6.92 -7.25
CA SER A 635 -44.93 -5.67 -7.92
C SER A 635 -45.81 -4.48 -7.50
N SER A 636 -47.09 -4.72 -7.23
CA SER A 636 -48.05 -3.71 -6.78
C SER A 636 -47.58 -3.01 -5.49
N PHE A 637 -47.07 -3.78 -4.52
CA PHE A 637 -46.56 -3.27 -3.24
C PHE A 637 -45.38 -2.29 -3.43
N PHE A 638 -44.45 -2.62 -4.33
CA PHE A 638 -43.30 -1.76 -4.61
C PHE A 638 -43.68 -0.44 -5.29
N HIS A 639 -44.68 -0.48 -6.18
CA HIS A 639 -45.19 0.72 -6.86
C HIS A 639 -45.93 1.65 -5.90
N GLU A 640 -46.73 1.11 -4.98
CA GLU A 640 -47.47 1.90 -3.99
C GLU A 640 -46.55 2.54 -2.94
N ASN A 641 -45.51 1.82 -2.49
CA ASN A 641 -44.64 2.27 -1.39
C ASN A 641 -43.27 2.83 -1.85
N TYR A 642 -43.07 2.92 -3.17
CA TYR A 642 -41.89 3.48 -3.85
C TYR A 642 -40.54 2.87 -3.39
N TYR A 643 -40.32 1.62 -3.82
CA TYR A 643 -39.10 0.85 -3.63
C TYR A 643 -38.44 0.48 -4.99
N PRO A 644 -37.92 1.46 -5.75
CA PRO A 644 -37.52 1.26 -7.14
C PRO A 644 -36.29 0.38 -7.32
N VAL A 645 -35.37 0.32 -6.34
CA VAL A 645 -34.16 -0.52 -6.43
C VAL A 645 -34.52 -1.97 -6.15
N LEU A 646 -35.29 -2.22 -5.08
CA LEU A 646 -35.69 -3.58 -4.70
C LEU A 646 -36.64 -4.20 -5.74
N ASP A 647 -37.61 -3.45 -6.23
CA ASP A 647 -38.54 -3.90 -7.28
C ASP A 647 -37.83 -4.32 -8.56
N ARG A 648 -36.88 -3.48 -9.00
CA ARG A 648 -36.08 -3.78 -10.19
C ARG A 648 -35.15 -4.97 -9.95
N ALA A 649 -34.53 -5.07 -8.78
CA ALA A 649 -33.68 -6.22 -8.42
C ALA A 649 -34.48 -7.52 -8.44
N ARG A 650 -35.68 -7.53 -7.86
CA ARG A 650 -36.59 -8.69 -7.87
C ARG A 650 -36.96 -9.12 -9.29
N ARG A 651 -37.34 -8.19 -10.17
CA ARG A 651 -37.64 -8.51 -11.59
C ARG A 651 -36.45 -9.13 -12.31
N VAL A 652 -35.28 -8.47 -12.25
CA VAL A 652 -34.06 -8.98 -12.90
C VAL A 652 -33.67 -10.36 -12.36
N ALA A 653 -33.78 -10.56 -11.05
CA ALA A 653 -33.51 -11.86 -10.44
C ALA A 653 -34.51 -12.93 -10.93
N SER A 654 -35.81 -12.61 -11.01
CA SER A 654 -36.83 -13.52 -11.54
C SER A 654 -36.51 -13.98 -12.96
N ASP A 655 -36.12 -13.06 -13.86
CA ASP A 655 -35.77 -13.43 -15.23
C ASP A 655 -34.48 -14.25 -15.30
N LEU A 656 -33.47 -13.92 -14.47
CA LEU A 656 -32.25 -14.72 -14.35
C LEU A 656 -32.52 -16.14 -13.86
N LEU A 657 -33.50 -16.33 -12.97
CA LEU A 657 -33.89 -17.64 -12.47
C LEU A 657 -34.63 -18.48 -13.53
N GLN A 658 -35.17 -17.85 -14.58
CA GLN A 658 -35.80 -18.55 -15.73
C GLN A 658 -34.79 -19.02 -16.78
N VAL A 659 -33.51 -18.61 -16.68
CA VAL A 659 -32.45 -19.12 -17.56
C VAL A 659 -32.26 -20.62 -17.30
N GLY A 660 -32.50 -21.45 -18.32
CA GLY A 660 -32.63 -22.90 -18.18
C GLY A 660 -31.39 -23.60 -17.64
N GLU A 661 -30.19 -23.20 -18.07
CA GLU A 661 -28.94 -23.73 -17.54
C GLU A 661 -28.39 -22.85 -16.41
N ALA A 662 -28.28 -23.43 -15.22
CA ALA A 662 -27.74 -22.74 -14.07
C ALA A 662 -26.30 -22.25 -14.31
N GLY A 663 -25.52 -22.95 -15.13
CA GLY A 663 -24.14 -22.59 -15.50
C GLY A 663 -24.10 -21.27 -16.28
N ASP A 664 -24.93 -21.13 -17.30
CA ASP A 664 -25.06 -19.92 -18.11
C ASP A 664 -25.45 -18.71 -17.25
N ARG A 665 -26.38 -18.90 -16.30
CA ARG A 665 -26.77 -17.87 -15.33
C ARG A 665 -25.57 -17.35 -14.52
N TRP A 666 -24.76 -18.24 -13.95
CA TRP A 666 -23.59 -17.85 -13.17
C TRP A 666 -22.46 -17.28 -14.03
N GLU A 667 -22.35 -17.74 -15.28
CA GLU A 667 -21.43 -17.18 -16.25
C GLU A 667 -21.76 -15.71 -16.57
N LEU A 668 -23.05 -15.40 -16.76
CA LEU A 668 -23.53 -14.03 -16.96
C LEU A 668 -23.28 -13.15 -15.72
N ILE A 669 -23.67 -13.62 -14.53
CA ILE A 669 -23.47 -12.88 -13.27
C ILE A 669 -21.97 -12.62 -13.02
N SER A 670 -21.11 -13.62 -13.24
CA SER A 670 -19.67 -13.45 -13.09
C SER A 670 -19.07 -12.46 -14.10
N ALA A 671 -19.56 -12.43 -15.35
CA ALA A 671 -19.12 -11.46 -16.34
C ALA A 671 -19.44 -10.02 -15.94
N VAL A 672 -20.65 -9.77 -15.40
CA VAL A 672 -21.04 -8.45 -14.89
C VAL A 672 -20.12 -7.99 -13.77
N TRP A 673 -19.92 -8.83 -12.76
CA TRP A 673 -19.08 -8.48 -11.60
C TRP A 673 -17.61 -8.30 -11.97
N LEU A 674 -17.09 -9.12 -12.86
CA LEU A 674 -15.71 -9.00 -13.32
C LEU A 674 -15.49 -7.72 -14.12
N GLU A 675 -16.43 -7.35 -14.99
CA GLU A 675 -16.37 -6.08 -15.71
C GLU A 675 -16.43 -4.90 -14.74
N MET A 676 -17.32 -4.93 -13.75
CA MET A 676 -17.38 -3.90 -12.70
C MET A 676 -16.07 -3.79 -11.92
N LEU A 677 -15.48 -4.92 -11.52
CA LEU A 677 -14.22 -4.95 -10.79
C LEU A 677 -13.07 -4.38 -11.62
N CYS A 678 -12.97 -4.77 -12.90
CA CYS A 678 -11.95 -4.27 -13.81
C CYS A 678 -12.15 -2.79 -14.15
N TYR A 679 -13.40 -2.35 -14.29
CA TYR A 679 -13.76 -0.95 -14.47
C TYR A 679 -13.29 -0.11 -13.27
N VAL A 680 -13.57 -0.56 -12.03
CA VAL A 680 -13.08 0.12 -10.82
C VAL A 680 -11.55 0.10 -10.76
N ALA A 681 -10.92 -1.05 -11.04
CA ALA A 681 -9.47 -1.17 -11.00
C ALA A 681 -8.76 -0.27 -12.00
N TYR A 682 -9.31 -0.11 -13.19
CA TYR A 682 -8.70 0.74 -14.21
C TYR A 682 -8.95 2.23 -13.95
N ASN A 683 -10.18 2.61 -13.57
CA ASN A 683 -10.60 4.01 -13.50
C ASN A 683 -10.41 4.65 -12.11
N CYS A 684 -10.11 3.88 -11.07
CA CYS A 684 -9.62 4.47 -9.82
C CYS A 684 -8.29 5.18 -10.07
N GLY A 685 -8.25 6.46 -9.73
CA GLY A 685 -7.06 7.28 -9.97
C GLY A 685 -5.83 6.79 -9.18
N ALA A 686 -4.65 7.11 -9.66
CA ALA A 686 -3.36 6.74 -9.06
C ALA A 686 -3.26 7.01 -7.55
N ALA A 687 -3.86 8.11 -7.06
CA ALA A 687 -3.90 8.44 -5.65
C ALA A 687 -4.62 7.37 -4.81
N PHE A 688 -5.70 6.79 -5.34
CA PHE A 688 -6.43 5.69 -4.70
C PHE A 688 -5.52 4.47 -4.54
N HIS A 689 -4.89 4.01 -5.62
CA HIS A 689 -4.01 2.84 -5.57
C HIS A 689 -2.77 3.06 -4.70
N ALA A 690 -2.12 4.22 -4.84
CA ALA A 690 -0.94 4.57 -4.06
C ALA A 690 -1.24 4.60 -2.55
N LYS A 691 -2.40 5.13 -2.14
CA LYS A 691 -2.85 5.12 -0.74
C LYS A 691 -2.97 3.69 -0.20
N HIS A 692 -3.59 2.79 -0.95
CA HIS A 692 -3.83 1.42 -0.49
C HIS A 692 -2.56 0.55 -0.43
N LEU A 693 -1.54 0.84 -1.27
CA LEU A 693 -0.21 0.22 -1.14
C LEU A 693 0.40 0.42 0.25
N ALA A 694 0.09 1.54 0.90
CA ALA A 694 0.61 1.91 2.20
C ALA A 694 -0.10 1.26 3.39
N THR A 695 -1.23 0.59 3.19
CA THR A 695 -2.16 0.14 4.24
C THR A 695 -2.49 -1.35 4.18
N GLY A 696 -1.54 -2.18 3.76
CA GLY A 696 -1.69 -3.63 3.66
C GLY A 696 -2.02 -4.14 2.25
N GLY A 697 -2.05 -3.24 1.25
CA GLY A 697 -2.52 -3.52 -0.11
C GLY A 697 -4.05 -3.62 -0.19
N GLU A 698 -4.57 -3.46 -1.40
CA GLU A 698 -5.98 -3.66 -1.72
C GLU A 698 -6.10 -4.55 -2.95
N PHE A 699 -7.06 -5.47 -2.95
CA PHE A 699 -7.16 -6.49 -3.99
C PHE A 699 -7.39 -5.88 -5.39
N VAL A 700 -8.18 -4.81 -5.49
CA VAL A 700 -8.43 -4.06 -6.73
C VAL A 700 -7.15 -3.49 -7.35
N THR A 701 -6.12 -3.22 -6.54
CA THR A 701 -4.82 -2.77 -7.06
C THR A 701 -4.04 -3.92 -7.71
N HIS A 702 -4.23 -5.15 -7.24
CA HIS A 702 -3.71 -6.34 -7.91
C HIS A 702 -4.46 -6.59 -9.22
N ILE A 703 -5.77 -6.36 -9.26
CA ILE A 703 -6.55 -6.44 -10.51
C ILE A 703 -6.01 -5.45 -11.55
N LYS A 704 -5.69 -4.21 -11.15
CA LYS A 704 -5.03 -3.23 -12.04
C LYS A 704 -3.72 -3.80 -12.61
N MET A 705 -2.90 -4.48 -11.80
CA MET A 705 -1.68 -5.12 -12.29
C MET A 705 -1.90 -6.37 -13.13
N LEU A 706 -2.99 -7.11 -12.94
CA LEU A 706 -3.37 -8.21 -13.82
C LEU A 706 -3.79 -7.69 -15.20
N LEU A 707 -4.59 -6.61 -15.24
CA LEU A 707 -4.93 -5.92 -16.48
C LEU A 707 -3.68 -5.45 -17.22
N PHE A 708 -2.72 -4.90 -16.48
CA PHE A 708 -1.40 -4.54 -17.02
C PHE A 708 -0.66 -5.74 -17.62
N MET A 709 -0.61 -6.86 -16.88
CA MET A 709 0.13 -8.07 -17.28
C MET A 709 -0.48 -8.77 -18.49
N VAL A 710 -1.80 -8.80 -18.60
CA VAL A 710 -2.52 -9.43 -19.71
C VAL A 710 -2.57 -8.49 -20.94
N GLY A 711 -2.27 -7.21 -20.74
CA GLY A 711 -2.13 -6.24 -21.82
C GLY A 711 -3.44 -5.72 -22.39
N VAL A 712 -4.58 -6.03 -21.75
CA VAL A 712 -5.92 -5.60 -22.17
C VAL A 712 -5.98 -4.09 -22.48
N PRO A 713 -5.43 -3.18 -21.64
CA PRO A 713 -5.44 -1.76 -21.96
C PRO A 713 -4.62 -1.35 -23.18
N PHE A 714 -3.62 -2.15 -23.56
CA PHE A 714 -2.70 -1.83 -24.65
C PHE A 714 -3.16 -2.40 -25.99
N LEU A 715 -3.94 -3.49 -25.97
CA LEU A 715 -4.43 -4.18 -27.17
C LEU A 715 -5.46 -3.35 -27.97
N ARG A 716 -6.02 -2.29 -27.38
CA ARG A 716 -7.04 -1.43 -28.00
C ARG A 716 -6.49 -0.47 -29.06
N ASP A 717 -5.36 0.17 -28.80
CA ASP A 717 -4.91 1.34 -29.58
C ASP A 717 -3.90 0.97 -30.69
N VAL A 718 -4.05 -0.19 -31.33
CA VAL A 718 -3.15 -0.62 -32.39
C VAL A 718 -3.35 0.26 -33.63
N LYS A 719 -2.32 0.98 -34.08
CA LYS A 719 -2.38 1.73 -35.35
C LYS A 719 -2.42 0.74 -36.52
N GLU A 720 -3.35 0.93 -37.46
CA GLU A 720 -3.12 0.47 -38.83
C GLU A 720 -1.86 1.16 -39.35
N SER A 721 -0.96 0.41 -39.99
CA SER A 721 0.29 0.97 -40.50
C SER A 721 -0.03 2.05 -41.54
N LEU A 722 0.19 3.31 -41.22
CA LEU A 722 0.00 4.43 -42.15
C LEU A 722 0.89 4.32 -43.41
N PHE A 723 1.85 3.41 -43.41
CA PHE A 723 2.65 3.04 -44.58
C PHE A 723 2.73 1.51 -44.68
N PRO A 724 2.08 0.88 -45.67
CA PRO A 724 2.41 -0.48 -46.06
C PRO A 724 3.83 -0.45 -46.65
N GLU A 725 4.74 -1.24 -46.09
CA GLU A 725 6.04 -1.58 -46.67
C GLU A 725 6.75 -0.44 -47.45
N ALA A 726 7.26 0.56 -46.74
CA ALA A 726 8.44 1.26 -47.27
C ALA A 726 9.61 0.28 -47.12
N GLY A 727 9.80 -0.57 -48.14
CA GLY A 727 10.87 -1.56 -48.17
C GLY A 727 12.23 -0.93 -47.83
N ASN A 728 13.00 -1.63 -47.01
CA ASN A 728 14.44 -1.50 -46.82
C ASN A 728 15.05 -0.17 -47.33
N ILE A 729 14.86 0.89 -46.56
CA ILE A 729 15.78 2.02 -46.58
C ILE A 729 16.49 1.95 -45.24
N TYR A 730 17.79 1.70 -45.28
CA TYR A 730 18.68 1.33 -44.17
C TYR A 730 18.78 -0.18 -43.88
N SER A 731 19.44 -0.85 -44.83
CA SER A 731 20.57 -1.73 -44.54
C SER A 731 21.50 -1.16 -43.45
#